data_AF-A0A834L4U8-F1
#
_entry.id   AF-A0A834L4U8-F1
#
_cell.length_a   1.000
_cell.length_b   1.000
_cell.length_c   1.000
_cell.angle_alpha   90.00
_cell.angle_beta   90.00
_cell.angle_gamma   90.00
#
_symmetry.space_group_name_H-M   'P 1'
#
loop_
_entity.id
_entity.type
_entity.pdbx_description
1 polymer ?
#
loop_
_entity_poly.entity_id
_entity_poly.type
_entity_poly.pdbx_seq_one_letter_code
_entity_poly.pdbx_strand_id
1 'polypeptide(L)'
;MVPLPPLPTSSRIGGDKSELPVDTLCADILGIFKGLRFYKKLDLAMSVFHWVRNRRDWGLLLNGSIVSVIISFLGKEGRVSAAVSLFDNLEKDSFRVDAYVYTSLISAFAGNRRYREAVIVFKRMEEEGFKPTLVTYNLMLNVYGKMSMPWNKITAMLDDMRSSGVVPDAYTYNTLISCCRRGSLCEEAGRIFEEMKFAGITPDKVTYNAFLDVYGKARRPKEALEILCEMEINGFCPSIVTFNSLISACTRDCLFDEAMELKNKMVEKGIEPDVFTYTTLFSGFEKAGKDESAMRVFEEMRSAGCKPNICTYNALIKMHGTRGRIEEMMKVLEDIQTCGCTPDTSTWNTILTVFGKNGMVTEVTGVFKEMKRTGFVAERDTFNTLISVYSRSGSLDQAMVVYKSMLDAGFTPDISSYNAALVALARGGHWEQSEKLLGEMKDRQCKPNELTYSSLLHSYANGKAIEQMHALAEEIYSGAIGNSGLLLKTLVLVHSKNNLLMEAERAFLELRRKGSGLDITSLNAMVSLYGKRGMISKANEIMKFMSENGFTPTLATYNSLMYMYSRSGNFEKSEEILRDILAKGVKPDVISYNTLIFAYARNGGMREASRVLKEMTEAGVVPNVITYNTFVSSCAAEAMFVEAIDVIRHMIKQGCKPDNRTYNSIVDGYCKLNRHDKAKAFVNDLCMLDPHVSKDEEHRVADSGLKKRNSSAAVLAIPPSAIHSQCLGSTLEIFSSNALSERLIALREKKSDEDEGPPKYQSVALIIGVTGIVGNSLAEILPLSDTPGGPWKVYGVARSPRPTWNADHPIDYIQCDISDPDLTQSTLSPLTDVTHLFYTTWTNRSNETENCQANGAMLRNVLSTLIPNAPNLQHICLLTGRKHYSGPFELAGKDKLSFPAHDPPFHEDLPRLDVPNFYYTLEDILLEEVEKKEGLTYSIHRPGVIFGFSPHSLMNMIGTLCVYAAICKHEGVPLRFPGSKAAWEGYSDASDADLIAEHQIWAAVDPYAKNEAFNCSNGDVFKWKHFWKVLGEQFGVECGEFEEGLKLEDMMKGKEGVWEEIVKDNGLVETKLEEVGVWWFVDLVFSGECKLDSMNKSKEHGFLGFRNSKSSFISWIDKVKAYRIVP
;
A
#
# COMPACT_ATOMS: atom_id res chain seq x y z
N MET A 1 18.68 -29.65 -37.94
CA MET A 1 17.33 -29.79 -38.51
C MET A 1 17.26 -31.09 -39.30
N VAL A 2 16.53 -32.08 -38.81
CA VAL A 2 16.16 -33.28 -39.59
C VAL A 2 14.68 -33.13 -39.91
N PRO A 3 14.22 -33.23 -41.17
CA PRO A 3 12.82 -33.01 -41.50
C PRO A 3 11.96 -34.21 -41.07
N LEU A 4 10.81 -33.91 -40.47
CA LEU A 4 9.76 -34.89 -40.19
C LEU A 4 9.13 -35.38 -41.52
N PRO A 5 8.73 -36.66 -41.63
CA PRO A 5 8.08 -37.18 -42.83
C PRO A 5 6.62 -36.72 -42.94
N PRO A 6 6.07 -36.63 -44.17
CA PRO A 6 4.71 -36.16 -44.40
C PRO A 6 3.66 -37.22 -43.99
N LEU A 7 2.54 -36.76 -43.44
CA LEU A 7 1.37 -37.57 -43.12
C LEU A 7 0.72 -38.15 -44.40
N PRO A 8 0.20 -39.39 -44.39
CA PRO A 8 -0.41 -39.98 -45.58
C PRO A 8 -1.79 -39.39 -45.86
N THR A 9 -1.99 -38.95 -47.11
CA THR A 9 -3.28 -38.55 -47.67
C THR A 9 -4.18 -39.74 -47.98
N SER A 10 -5.49 -39.52 -47.88
CA SER A 10 -6.56 -40.48 -48.10
C SER A 10 -6.62 -41.06 -49.51
N SER A 11 -6.44 -42.38 -49.66
CA SER A 11 -7.13 -43.17 -50.69
C SER A 11 -6.99 -44.68 -50.47
N ARG A 12 -8.15 -45.34 -50.35
CA ARG A 12 -8.47 -46.76 -50.63
C ARG A 12 -7.46 -47.85 -50.22
N ILE A 13 -7.82 -48.62 -49.19
CA ILE A 13 -7.56 -50.07 -49.14
C ILE A 13 -8.86 -50.76 -48.71
N GLY A 14 -9.49 -51.46 -49.65
CA GLY A 14 -10.31 -52.63 -49.31
C GLY A 14 -9.36 -53.81 -49.24
N GLY A 15 -9.49 -54.64 -48.21
CA GLY A 15 -8.67 -55.85 -48.06
C GLY A 15 -8.34 -56.17 -46.61
N ASP A 16 -9.10 -57.14 -46.10
CA ASP A 16 -8.83 -58.06 -45.00
C ASP A 16 -8.80 -57.59 -43.53
N LYS A 17 -9.58 -58.35 -42.76
CA LYS A 17 -9.65 -58.32 -41.30
C LYS A 17 -8.34 -58.86 -40.73
N SER A 18 -7.55 -58.00 -40.10
CA SER A 18 -6.81 -58.40 -38.91
C SER A 18 -7.20 -57.44 -37.80
N GLU A 19 -7.98 -57.94 -36.85
CA GLU A 19 -8.29 -57.24 -35.60
C GLU A 19 -6.96 -56.98 -34.88
N LEU A 20 -6.48 -55.74 -34.91
CA LEU A 20 -5.45 -55.29 -33.97
C LEU A 20 -6.01 -55.52 -32.55
N PRO A 21 -5.28 -56.22 -31.66
CA PRO A 21 -5.78 -56.50 -30.32
C PRO A 21 -6.10 -55.18 -29.61
N VAL A 22 -7.32 -55.06 -29.09
CA VAL A 22 -7.79 -53.87 -28.35
C VAL A 22 -6.82 -53.48 -27.23
N ASP A 23 -6.14 -54.46 -26.62
CA ASP A 23 -5.12 -54.26 -25.59
C ASP A 23 -3.89 -53.49 -26.07
N THR A 24 -3.47 -53.68 -27.33
CA THR A 24 -2.31 -52.98 -27.91
C THR A 24 -2.63 -51.50 -28.11
N LEU A 25 -3.85 -51.21 -28.59
CA LEU A 25 -4.31 -49.83 -28.81
C LEU A 25 -4.51 -49.06 -27.48
N CYS A 26 -5.00 -49.73 -26.43
CA CYS A 26 -5.10 -49.15 -25.08
C CYS A 26 -3.74 -48.77 -24.49
N ALA A 27 -2.72 -49.62 -24.68
CA ALA A 27 -1.36 -49.36 -24.21
C ALA A 27 -0.73 -48.14 -24.92
N ASP A 28 -0.94 -48.02 -26.24
CA ASP A 28 -0.47 -46.89 -27.03
C ASP A 28 -1.14 -45.58 -26.62
N ILE A 29 -2.47 -45.58 -26.41
CA ILE A 29 -3.22 -44.41 -25.93
C ILE A 29 -2.71 -43.97 -24.56
N LEU A 30 -2.50 -44.91 -23.62
CA LEU A 30 -1.92 -44.60 -22.31
C LEU A 30 -0.50 -44.01 -22.45
N GLY A 31 0.31 -44.53 -23.38
CA GLY A 31 1.63 -44.00 -23.71
C GLY A 31 1.57 -42.55 -24.21
N ILE A 32 0.64 -42.25 -25.12
CA ILE A 32 0.40 -40.89 -25.64
C ILE A 32 0.03 -39.94 -24.49
N PHE A 33 -0.91 -40.30 -23.62
CA PHE A 33 -1.28 -39.44 -22.49
C PHE A 33 -0.13 -39.21 -21.50
N LYS A 34 0.68 -40.23 -21.23
CA LYS A 34 1.90 -40.08 -20.42
C LYS A 34 2.92 -39.14 -21.07
N GLY A 35 3.12 -39.27 -22.39
CA GLY A 35 3.99 -38.38 -23.17
C GLY A 35 3.50 -36.94 -23.19
N LEU A 36 2.23 -36.70 -23.48
CA LEU A 36 1.63 -35.36 -23.50
C LEU A 36 1.67 -34.68 -22.12
N ARG A 37 1.52 -35.46 -21.04
CA ARG A 37 1.71 -34.98 -19.67
C ARG A 37 3.17 -34.57 -19.40
N PHE A 38 4.14 -35.33 -19.90
CA PHE A 38 5.57 -35.00 -19.75
C PHE A 38 5.92 -33.68 -20.46
N TYR A 39 5.40 -33.46 -21.68
CA TYR A 39 5.60 -32.23 -22.46
C TYR A 39 4.66 -31.07 -22.10
N LYS A 40 3.81 -31.22 -21.06
CA LYS A 40 2.85 -30.20 -20.61
C LYS A 40 1.89 -29.68 -21.70
N LYS A 41 1.44 -30.55 -22.61
CA LYS A 41 0.50 -30.19 -23.70
C LYS A 41 -0.95 -30.58 -23.34
N LEU A 42 -1.56 -29.82 -22.44
CA LEU A 42 -2.90 -30.13 -21.91
C LEU A 42 -4.00 -30.06 -22.98
N ASP A 43 -4.04 -29.02 -23.80
CA ASP A 43 -5.12 -28.84 -24.78
C ASP A 43 -5.11 -29.97 -25.81
N LEU A 44 -3.92 -30.38 -26.25
CA LEU A 44 -3.76 -31.53 -27.15
C LEU A 44 -4.17 -32.85 -26.48
N ALA A 45 -3.86 -33.05 -25.20
CA ALA A 45 -4.34 -34.21 -24.45
C ALA A 45 -5.87 -34.24 -24.35
N MET A 46 -6.50 -33.09 -24.11
CA MET A 46 -7.97 -32.99 -24.09
C MET A 46 -8.57 -33.25 -25.48
N SER A 47 -7.95 -32.75 -26.56
CA SER A 47 -8.38 -33.06 -27.93
C SER A 47 -8.29 -34.57 -28.23
N VAL A 48 -7.20 -35.23 -27.84
CA VAL A 48 -7.04 -36.69 -27.98
C VAL A 48 -8.10 -37.42 -27.15
N PHE A 49 -8.38 -36.96 -25.93
CA PHE A 49 -9.42 -37.56 -25.08
C PHE A 49 -10.82 -37.45 -25.72
N HIS A 50 -11.19 -36.27 -26.22
CA HIS A 50 -12.45 -36.07 -26.93
C HIS A 50 -12.53 -36.91 -28.21
N TRP A 51 -11.42 -37.03 -28.94
CA TRP A 51 -11.33 -37.89 -30.11
C TRP A 51 -11.58 -39.37 -29.75
N VAL A 52 -10.95 -39.89 -28.69
CA VAL A 52 -11.19 -41.27 -28.22
C VAL A 52 -12.63 -41.45 -27.76
N ARG A 53 -13.19 -40.47 -27.03
CA ARG A 53 -14.58 -40.51 -26.52
C ARG A 53 -15.64 -40.51 -27.62
N ASN A 54 -15.36 -39.92 -28.78
CA ASN A 54 -16.29 -39.87 -29.91
C ASN A 54 -16.30 -41.16 -30.76
N ARG A 55 -15.48 -42.17 -30.41
CA ARG A 55 -15.46 -43.44 -31.13
C ARG A 55 -16.55 -44.40 -30.61
N ARG A 56 -17.01 -45.32 -31.47
CA ARG A 56 -18.02 -46.32 -31.11
C ARG A 56 -17.53 -47.36 -30.08
N ASP A 57 -16.21 -47.56 -30.00
CA ASP A 57 -15.51 -48.50 -29.12
C ASP A 57 -14.91 -47.83 -27.87
N TRP A 58 -15.32 -46.60 -27.52
CA TRP A 58 -14.71 -45.80 -26.45
C TRP A 58 -14.66 -46.50 -25.08
N GLY A 59 -15.68 -47.30 -24.74
CA GLY A 59 -15.75 -48.03 -23.47
C GLY A 59 -14.75 -49.19 -23.35
N LEU A 60 -14.18 -49.65 -24.47
CA LEU A 60 -13.09 -50.63 -24.51
C LEU A 60 -11.71 -49.97 -24.50
N LEU A 61 -11.61 -48.71 -24.97
CA LEU A 61 -10.36 -47.97 -25.12
C LEU A 61 -9.99 -47.11 -23.91
N LEU A 62 -10.98 -46.58 -23.20
CA LEU A 62 -10.76 -45.85 -21.95
C LEU A 62 -10.80 -46.83 -20.79
N ASN A 63 -9.72 -46.92 -20.04
CA ASN A 63 -9.66 -47.64 -18.77
C ASN A 63 -9.39 -46.67 -17.61
N GLY A 64 -9.57 -47.13 -16.37
CA GLY A 64 -9.34 -46.31 -15.17
C GLY A 64 -7.90 -45.73 -15.09
N SER A 65 -6.92 -46.41 -15.69
CA SER A 65 -5.53 -45.92 -15.76
C SER A 65 -5.34 -44.72 -16.70
N ILE A 66 -6.04 -44.66 -17.84
CA ILE A 66 -6.00 -43.51 -18.75
C ILE A 66 -6.73 -42.31 -18.11
N VAL A 67 -7.92 -42.57 -17.55
CA VAL A 67 -8.74 -41.52 -16.90
C VAL A 67 -8.00 -40.92 -15.69
N SER A 68 -7.36 -41.73 -14.85
CA SER A 68 -6.55 -41.24 -13.73
C SER A 68 -5.39 -40.35 -14.16
N VAL A 69 -4.70 -40.68 -15.28
CA VAL A 69 -3.62 -39.84 -15.83
C VAL A 69 -4.15 -38.47 -16.27
N ILE A 70 -5.33 -38.41 -16.90
CA ILE A 70 -5.95 -37.16 -17.36
C ILE A 70 -6.41 -36.30 -16.19
N ILE A 71 -7.09 -36.89 -15.20
CA ILE A 71 -7.51 -36.19 -13.97
C ILE A 71 -6.27 -35.65 -13.22
N SER A 72 -5.21 -36.45 -13.13
CA SER A 72 -3.95 -36.01 -12.51
C SER A 72 -3.26 -34.90 -13.31
N PHE A 73 -3.38 -34.89 -14.64
CA PHE A 73 -2.84 -33.82 -15.48
C PHE A 73 -3.63 -32.51 -15.29
N LEU A 74 -4.96 -32.56 -15.34
CA LEU A 74 -5.83 -31.42 -15.05
C LEU A 74 -5.59 -30.85 -13.64
N GLY A 75 -5.37 -31.72 -12.66
CA GLY A 75 -5.02 -31.33 -11.30
C GLY A 75 -3.69 -30.57 -11.20
N LYS A 76 -2.64 -31.00 -11.93
CA LYS A 76 -1.33 -30.31 -11.92
C LYS A 76 -1.37 -28.92 -12.56
N GLU A 77 -2.25 -28.72 -13.55
CA GLU A 77 -2.44 -27.43 -14.24
C GLU A 77 -3.48 -26.53 -13.53
N GLY A 78 -3.94 -26.89 -12.34
CA GLY A 78 -4.88 -26.11 -11.54
C GLY A 78 -6.35 -26.14 -12.01
N ARG A 79 -6.66 -26.89 -13.07
CA ARG A 79 -8.03 -27.00 -13.65
C ARG A 79 -8.90 -28.03 -12.92
N VAL A 80 -9.04 -27.89 -11.60
CA VAL A 80 -9.77 -28.86 -10.74
C VAL A 80 -11.25 -28.97 -11.11
N SER A 81 -11.91 -27.88 -11.46
CA SER A 81 -13.34 -27.90 -11.85
C SER A 81 -13.58 -28.77 -13.10
N ALA A 82 -12.66 -28.71 -14.07
CA ALA A 82 -12.73 -29.55 -15.27
C ALA A 82 -12.50 -31.04 -14.94
N ALA A 83 -11.63 -31.34 -13.97
CA ALA A 83 -11.41 -32.71 -13.50
C ALA A 83 -12.66 -33.29 -12.83
N VAL A 84 -13.39 -32.47 -12.06
CA VAL A 84 -14.67 -32.86 -11.44
C VAL A 84 -15.75 -33.08 -12.50
N SER A 85 -15.92 -32.13 -13.43
CA SER A 85 -16.89 -32.29 -14.53
C SER A 85 -16.59 -33.52 -15.38
N LEU A 86 -15.30 -33.82 -15.62
CA LEU A 86 -14.90 -35.04 -16.32
C LEU A 86 -15.31 -36.30 -15.55
N PHE A 87 -15.09 -36.32 -14.23
CA PHE A 87 -15.47 -37.42 -13.35
C PHE A 87 -16.99 -37.63 -13.36
N ASP A 88 -17.78 -36.58 -13.11
CA ASP A 88 -19.25 -36.66 -13.08
C ASP A 88 -19.84 -37.07 -14.45
N ASN A 89 -19.25 -36.61 -15.54
CA ASN A 89 -19.67 -36.98 -16.91
C ASN A 89 -19.29 -38.42 -17.28
N LEU A 90 -18.28 -39.01 -16.63
CA LEU A 90 -17.95 -40.43 -16.83
C LEU A 90 -18.93 -41.32 -16.06
N GLU A 91 -19.34 -40.93 -14.86
CA GLU A 91 -20.37 -41.64 -14.09
C GLU A 91 -21.73 -41.63 -14.77
N LYS A 92 -22.17 -40.47 -15.29
CA LYS A 92 -23.42 -40.35 -16.05
C LYS A 92 -23.46 -41.27 -17.28
N ASP A 93 -22.31 -41.49 -17.90
CA ASP A 93 -22.17 -42.36 -19.07
C ASP A 93 -22.02 -43.85 -18.69
N SER A 94 -22.27 -44.21 -17.43
CA SER A 94 -22.15 -45.58 -16.90
C SER A 94 -20.74 -46.19 -17.05
N PHE A 95 -19.70 -45.35 -17.09
CA PHE A 95 -18.32 -45.82 -17.09
C PHE A 95 -17.97 -46.42 -15.71
N ARG A 96 -17.30 -47.58 -15.69
CA ARG A 96 -16.90 -48.23 -14.43
C ARG A 96 -15.71 -47.49 -13.81
N VAL A 97 -16.00 -46.54 -12.94
CA VAL A 97 -15.00 -45.86 -12.10
C VAL A 97 -14.38 -46.86 -11.13
N ASP A 98 -13.06 -46.81 -10.96
CA ASP A 98 -12.31 -47.64 -10.03
C ASP A 98 -11.63 -46.80 -8.94
N ALA A 99 -11.02 -47.48 -7.95
CA ALA A 99 -10.32 -46.84 -6.84
C ALA A 99 -9.16 -45.90 -7.28
N TYR A 100 -8.58 -46.11 -8.47
CA TYR A 100 -7.48 -45.28 -8.98
C TYR A 100 -7.96 -43.94 -9.50
N VAL A 101 -9.13 -43.90 -10.14
CA VAL A 101 -9.78 -42.66 -10.58
C VAL A 101 -10.15 -41.80 -9.37
N TYR A 102 -10.78 -42.40 -8.34
CA TYR A 102 -11.06 -41.74 -7.07
C TYR A 102 -9.80 -41.18 -6.41
N THR A 103 -8.74 -41.99 -6.27
CA THR A 103 -7.46 -41.57 -5.67
C THR A 103 -6.83 -40.42 -6.46
N SER A 104 -6.95 -40.40 -7.79
CA SER A 104 -6.43 -39.33 -8.64
C SER A 104 -7.19 -38.02 -8.48
N LEU A 105 -8.52 -38.09 -8.30
CA LEU A 105 -9.35 -36.91 -8.03
C LEU A 105 -9.05 -36.32 -6.65
N ILE A 106 -8.94 -37.18 -5.61
CA ILE A 106 -8.53 -36.76 -4.27
C ILE A 106 -7.15 -36.09 -4.32
N SER A 107 -6.22 -36.64 -5.10
CA SER A 107 -4.88 -36.07 -5.30
C SER A 107 -4.90 -34.71 -6.00
N ALA A 108 -5.77 -34.55 -7.01
CA ALA A 108 -5.97 -33.27 -7.69
C ALA A 108 -6.52 -32.20 -6.73
N PHE A 109 -7.50 -32.53 -5.88
CA PHE A 109 -7.99 -31.62 -4.85
C PHE A 109 -6.93 -31.27 -3.80
N ALA A 110 -6.21 -32.27 -3.30
CA ALA A 110 -5.16 -32.10 -2.28
C ALA A 110 -3.99 -31.24 -2.80
N GLY A 111 -3.58 -31.42 -4.06
CA GLY A 111 -2.55 -30.62 -4.73
C GLY A 111 -2.93 -29.14 -4.85
N ASN A 112 -4.21 -28.84 -5.04
CA ASN A 112 -4.76 -27.49 -5.18
C ASN A 112 -5.30 -26.88 -3.88
N ARG A 113 -4.93 -27.43 -2.72
CA ARG A 113 -5.33 -26.97 -1.37
C ARG A 113 -6.84 -26.99 -1.08
N ARG A 114 -7.62 -27.71 -1.87
CA ARG A 114 -9.08 -27.91 -1.70
C ARG A 114 -9.35 -29.12 -0.82
N TYR A 115 -8.90 -29.04 0.43
CA TYR A 115 -8.85 -30.21 1.32
C TYR A 115 -10.23 -30.72 1.73
N ARG A 116 -11.22 -29.84 1.92
CA ARG A 116 -12.58 -30.26 2.33
C ARG A 116 -13.23 -31.13 1.26
N GLU A 117 -13.10 -30.74 0.00
CA GLU A 117 -13.61 -31.51 -1.13
C GLU A 117 -12.90 -32.85 -1.28
N ALA A 118 -11.59 -32.92 -1.02
CA ALA A 118 -10.84 -34.18 -0.98
C ALA A 118 -11.42 -35.16 0.07
N VAL A 119 -11.83 -34.67 1.25
CA VAL A 119 -12.49 -35.48 2.29
C VAL A 119 -13.87 -35.96 1.84
N ILE A 120 -14.65 -35.12 1.15
CA ILE A 120 -15.97 -35.49 0.63
C ILE A 120 -15.85 -36.62 -0.39
N VAL A 121 -14.92 -36.51 -1.34
CA VAL A 121 -14.68 -37.53 -2.35
C VAL A 121 -14.17 -38.84 -1.73
N PHE A 122 -13.34 -38.77 -0.69
CA PHE A 122 -12.89 -39.97 0.02
C PHE A 122 -14.04 -40.71 0.72
N LYS A 123 -14.92 -39.99 1.43
CA LYS A 123 -16.11 -40.60 2.04
C LYS A 123 -17.03 -41.23 1.00
N ARG A 124 -17.21 -40.56 -0.13
CA ARG A 124 -18.00 -41.08 -1.25
C ARG A 124 -17.41 -42.40 -1.78
N MET A 125 -16.07 -42.48 -1.92
CA MET A 125 -15.38 -43.71 -2.30
C MET A 125 -15.67 -44.88 -1.34
N GLU A 126 -15.70 -44.61 -0.02
CA GLU A 126 -16.02 -45.61 1.00
C GLU A 126 -17.50 -46.01 0.99
N GLU A 127 -18.42 -45.05 0.87
CA GLU A 127 -19.87 -45.27 0.78
C GLU A 127 -20.26 -46.12 -0.43
N GLU A 128 -19.56 -45.97 -1.55
CA GLU A 128 -19.74 -46.78 -2.76
C GLU A 128 -19.03 -48.15 -2.69
N GLY A 129 -18.36 -48.46 -1.57
CA GLY A 129 -17.78 -49.78 -1.29
C GLY A 129 -16.41 -50.04 -1.91
N PHE A 130 -15.72 -49.00 -2.41
CA PHE A 130 -14.36 -49.14 -2.92
C PHE A 130 -13.35 -49.14 -1.77
N LYS A 131 -12.52 -50.19 -1.68
CA LYS A 131 -11.49 -50.29 -0.65
C LYS A 131 -10.34 -49.31 -0.91
N PRO A 132 -10.01 -48.40 0.04
CA PRO A 132 -8.87 -47.52 -0.10
C PRO A 132 -7.54 -48.30 -0.17
N THR A 133 -6.61 -47.80 -0.97
CA THR A 133 -5.26 -48.39 -1.08
C THR A 133 -4.29 -47.72 -0.10
N LEU A 134 -3.08 -48.28 0.08
CA LEU A 134 -2.00 -47.63 0.83
C LEU A 134 -1.76 -46.17 0.38
N VAL A 135 -1.79 -45.92 -0.94
CA VAL A 135 -1.62 -44.57 -1.51
C VAL A 135 -2.78 -43.66 -1.13
N THR A 136 -4.01 -44.17 -1.13
CA THR A 136 -5.21 -43.42 -0.76
C THR A 136 -5.17 -43.04 0.73
N TYR A 137 -4.84 -43.97 1.62
CA TYR A 137 -4.68 -43.70 3.06
C TYR A 137 -3.56 -42.70 3.34
N ASN A 138 -2.38 -42.89 2.72
CA ASN A 138 -1.25 -41.97 2.88
C ASN A 138 -1.58 -40.54 2.40
N LEU A 139 -2.33 -40.42 1.30
CA LEU A 139 -2.83 -39.14 0.81
C LEU A 139 -3.80 -38.48 1.79
N MET A 140 -4.74 -39.24 2.35
CA MET A 140 -5.72 -38.73 3.30
C MET A 140 -5.10 -38.36 4.65
N LEU A 141 -4.14 -39.15 5.15
CA LEU A 141 -3.36 -38.80 6.35
C LEU A 141 -2.62 -37.48 6.14
N ASN A 142 -2.02 -37.26 4.97
CA ASN A 142 -1.40 -35.98 4.62
C ASN A 142 -2.43 -34.84 4.52
N VAL A 143 -3.62 -35.09 3.95
CA VAL A 143 -4.71 -34.09 3.90
C VAL A 143 -5.19 -33.73 5.31
N TYR A 144 -5.45 -34.70 6.18
CA TYR A 144 -5.86 -34.48 7.57
C TYR A 144 -4.78 -33.75 8.37
N GLY A 145 -3.52 -34.11 8.19
CA GLY A 145 -2.38 -33.36 8.71
C GLY A 145 -2.34 -31.93 8.20
N LYS A 146 -2.60 -31.72 6.90
CA LYS A 146 -2.62 -30.39 6.30
C LYS A 146 -3.78 -29.51 6.78
N MET A 147 -4.92 -30.12 7.10
CA MET A 147 -6.10 -29.47 7.70
C MET A 147 -5.97 -29.23 9.21
N SER A 148 -4.91 -29.74 9.85
CA SER A 148 -4.74 -29.73 11.31
C SER A 148 -5.94 -30.35 12.04
N MET A 149 -6.44 -31.49 11.55
CA MET A 149 -7.50 -32.23 12.21
C MET A 149 -7.05 -32.72 13.60
N PRO A 150 -7.97 -32.84 14.57
CA PRO A 150 -7.66 -33.43 15.88
C PRO A 150 -7.00 -34.81 15.76
N TRP A 151 -6.00 -35.09 16.61
CA TRP A 151 -5.15 -36.29 16.54
C TRP A 151 -5.95 -37.60 16.58
N ASN A 152 -7.02 -37.64 17.37
CA ASN A 152 -7.92 -38.80 17.45
C ASN A 152 -8.53 -39.21 16.11
N LYS A 153 -8.74 -38.27 15.18
CA LYS A 153 -9.23 -38.58 13.83
C LYS A 153 -8.12 -39.11 12.91
N ILE A 154 -6.88 -38.71 13.17
CA ILE A 154 -5.71 -39.20 12.43
C ILE A 154 -5.39 -40.63 12.89
N THR A 155 -5.44 -40.91 14.19
CA THR A 155 -5.26 -42.26 14.72
C THR A 155 -6.40 -43.20 14.30
N ALA A 156 -7.65 -42.73 14.30
CA ALA A 156 -8.77 -43.52 13.80
C ALA A 156 -8.59 -43.92 12.31
N MET A 157 -7.99 -43.05 11.50
CA MET A 157 -7.67 -43.38 10.10
C MET A 157 -6.56 -44.43 9.98
N LEU A 158 -5.57 -44.39 10.89
CA LEU A 158 -4.51 -45.40 10.95
C LEU A 158 -5.06 -46.76 11.42
N ASP A 159 -5.97 -46.75 12.40
CA ASP A 159 -6.64 -47.95 12.89
C ASP A 159 -7.54 -48.55 11.80
N ASP A 160 -8.26 -47.71 11.06
CA ASP A 160 -9.07 -48.13 9.92
C ASP A 160 -8.21 -48.79 8.82
N MET A 161 -7.08 -48.15 8.46
CA MET A 161 -6.09 -48.70 7.53
C MET A 161 -5.60 -50.09 7.96
N ARG A 162 -5.30 -50.28 9.25
CA ARG A 162 -4.87 -51.57 9.82
C ARG A 162 -5.99 -52.61 9.80
N SER A 163 -7.20 -52.22 10.20
CA SER A 163 -8.37 -53.11 10.23
C SER A 163 -8.80 -53.56 8.82
N SER A 164 -8.53 -52.72 7.81
CA SER A 164 -8.72 -53.03 6.39
C SER A 164 -7.62 -53.92 5.79
N GLY A 165 -6.63 -54.33 6.60
CA GLY A 165 -5.52 -55.20 6.20
C GLY A 165 -4.43 -54.50 5.40
N VAL A 166 -4.38 -53.16 5.40
CA VAL A 166 -3.34 -52.39 4.72
C VAL A 166 -2.21 -52.10 5.71
N VAL A 167 -1.02 -52.62 5.43
CA VAL A 167 0.15 -52.46 6.32
C VAL A 167 0.77 -51.06 6.14
N PRO A 168 0.96 -50.28 7.23
CA PRO A 168 1.68 -49.01 7.17
C PRO A 168 3.13 -49.16 6.70
N ASP A 169 3.57 -48.27 5.81
CA ASP A 169 4.95 -48.23 5.31
C ASP A 169 5.75 -47.07 5.93
N ALA A 170 7.04 -46.96 5.58
CA ALA A 170 7.88 -45.86 6.06
C ALA A 170 7.29 -44.48 5.71
N TYR A 171 6.59 -44.35 4.57
CA TYR A 171 5.93 -43.12 4.18
C TYR A 171 4.73 -42.79 5.09
N THR A 172 3.95 -43.79 5.50
CA THR A 172 2.85 -43.64 6.47
C THR A 172 3.39 -43.09 7.80
N TYR A 173 4.41 -43.72 8.38
CA TYR A 173 5.01 -43.29 9.64
C TYR A 173 5.64 -41.88 9.54
N ASN A 174 6.35 -41.58 8.45
CA ASN A 174 6.89 -40.24 8.20
C ASN A 174 5.79 -39.17 8.11
N THR A 175 4.65 -39.51 7.48
CA THR A 175 3.49 -38.62 7.39
C THR A 175 2.88 -38.37 8.77
N LEU A 176 2.72 -39.42 9.59
CA LEU A 176 2.20 -39.30 10.96
C LEU A 176 3.10 -38.43 11.85
N ILE A 177 4.42 -38.64 11.82
CA ILE A 177 5.38 -37.82 12.56
C ILE A 177 5.28 -36.35 12.10
N SER A 178 5.19 -36.10 10.79
CA SER A 178 4.96 -34.74 10.26
C SER A 178 3.60 -34.14 10.63
N CYS A 179 2.56 -34.95 10.87
CA CYS A 179 1.28 -34.48 11.38
C CYS A 179 1.39 -34.00 12.83
N CYS A 180 2.12 -34.72 13.69
CA CYS A 180 2.37 -34.33 15.09
C CYS A 180 2.98 -32.92 15.22
N ARG A 181 3.75 -32.52 14.20
CA ARG A 181 4.38 -31.20 14.11
C ARG A 181 3.41 -30.04 14.30
N ARG A 182 2.18 -30.13 13.79
CA ARG A 182 1.21 -29.03 13.78
C ARG A 182 0.34 -28.97 15.04
N GLY A 183 0.27 -30.05 15.80
CA GLY A 183 -0.50 -30.15 17.05
C GLY A 183 0.31 -29.90 18.33
N SER A 184 1.62 -29.65 18.23
CA SER A 184 2.56 -29.67 19.38
C SER A 184 2.54 -31.01 20.15
N LEU A 185 2.27 -32.11 19.45
CA LEU A 185 2.09 -33.45 20.03
C LEU A 185 3.43 -34.21 20.04
N CYS A 186 4.40 -33.73 20.82
CA CYS A 186 5.74 -34.31 20.83
C CYS A 186 5.80 -35.71 21.45
N GLU A 187 4.97 -35.99 22.47
CA GLU A 187 4.89 -37.31 23.08
C GLU A 187 4.32 -38.35 22.11
N GLU A 188 3.28 -37.97 21.36
CA GLU A 188 2.70 -38.83 20.33
C GLU A 188 3.69 -39.16 19.23
N ALA A 189 4.45 -38.16 18.77
CA ALA A 189 5.49 -38.38 17.78
C ALA A 189 6.51 -39.41 18.28
N GLY A 190 6.92 -39.33 19.56
CA GLY A 190 7.84 -40.30 20.15
C GLY A 190 7.27 -41.71 20.17
N ARG A 191 5.97 -41.86 20.51
CA ARG A 191 5.30 -43.16 20.44
C ARG A 191 5.27 -43.73 19.03
N ILE A 192 4.94 -42.92 18.03
CA ILE A 192 4.92 -43.34 16.61
C ILE A 192 6.33 -43.70 16.12
N PHE A 193 7.36 -42.98 16.56
CA PHE A 193 8.75 -43.28 16.21
C PHE A 193 9.23 -44.61 16.80
N GLU A 194 8.90 -44.89 18.07
CA GLU A 194 9.20 -46.20 18.69
C GLU A 194 8.36 -47.33 18.09
N GLU A 195 7.09 -47.07 17.77
CA GLU A 195 6.22 -48.04 17.10
C GLU A 195 6.76 -48.42 15.71
N MET A 196 7.29 -47.46 14.95
CA MET A 196 7.96 -47.72 13.67
C MET A 196 9.15 -48.68 13.83
N LYS A 197 9.99 -48.46 14.86
CA LYS A 197 11.13 -49.35 15.17
C LYS A 197 10.66 -50.74 15.59
N PHE A 198 9.64 -50.82 16.45
CA PHE A 198 9.08 -52.09 16.92
C PHE A 198 8.41 -52.89 15.81
N ALA A 199 7.82 -52.21 14.82
CA ALA A 199 7.28 -52.80 13.61
C ALA A 199 8.37 -53.30 12.63
N GLY A 200 9.66 -53.14 12.96
CA GLY A 200 10.78 -53.57 12.13
C GLY A 200 11.05 -52.66 10.92
N ILE A 201 10.48 -51.46 10.89
CA ILE A 201 10.71 -50.48 9.82
C ILE A 201 11.86 -49.58 10.26
N THR A 202 12.96 -49.58 9.49
CA THR A 202 14.14 -48.79 9.82
C THR A 202 13.90 -47.30 9.57
N PRO A 203 14.10 -46.42 10.58
CA PRO A 203 14.05 -44.99 10.38
C PRO A 203 15.07 -44.53 9.34
N ASP A 204 14.63 -43.72 8.38
CA ASP A 204 15.49 -43.13 7.37
C ASP A 204 15.83 -41.66 7.69
N LYS A 205 16.64 -41.03 6.85
CA LYS A 205 17.00 -39.61 7.00
C LYS A 205 15.78 -38.68 7.03
N VAL A 206 14.70 -39.03 6.33
CA VAL A 206 13.45 -38.23 6.31
C VAL A 206 12.72 -38.38 7.65
N THR A 207 12.69 -39.58 8.23
CA THR A 207 12.12 -39.85 9.55
C THR A 207 12.83 -39.03 10.63
N TYR A 208 14.16 -39.09 10.71
CA TYR A 208 14.94 -38.35 11.71
C TYR A 208 14.74 -36.84 11.58
N ASN A 209 14.78 -36.29 10.37
CA ASN A 209 14.56 -34.86 10.15
C ASN A 209 13.13 -34.42 10.52
N ALA A 210 12.11 -35.22 10.18
CA ALA A 210 10.73 -34.93 10.57
C ALA A 210 10.57 -34.93 12.08
N PHE A 211 11.23 -35.87 12.77
CA PHE A 211 11.18 -36.01 14.21
C PHE A 211 11.92 -34.85 14.94
N LEU A 212 13.08 -34.45 14.43
CA LEU A 212 13.83 -33.28 14.91
C LEU A 212 13.06 -31.97 14.69
N ASP A 213 12.32 -31.81 13.59
CA ASP A 213 11.42 -30.64 13.37
C ASP A 213 10.25 -30.62 14.38
N VAL A 214 9.73 -31.80 14.79
CA VAL A 214 8.70 -31.89 15.83
C VAL A 214 9.24 -31.41 17.18
N TYR A 215 10.35 -31.96 17.67
CA TYR A 215 10.93 -31.52 18.94
C TYR A 215 11.41 -30.08 18.89
N GLY A 216 11.97 -29.65 17.75
CA GLY A 216 12.37 -28.27 17.53
C GLY A 216 11.21 -27.29 17.61
N LYS A 217 9.98 -27.68 17.23
CA LYS A 217 8.78 -26.83 17.40
C LYS A 217 8.12 -26.99 18.77
N ALA A 218 8.24 -28.16 19.38
CA ALA A 218 7.69 -28.46 20.70
C ALA A 218 8.54 -27.93 21.86
N ARG A 219 9.62 -27.19 21.58
CA ARG A 219 10.46 -26.52 22.60
C ARG A 219 11.18 -27.48 23.54
N ARG A 220 11.70 -28.58 22.96
CA ARG A 220 12.37 -29.68 23.68
C ARG A 220 13.76 -29.97 23.09
N PRO A 221 14.75 -29.09 23.31
CA PRO A 221 16.05 -29.19 22.64
C PRO A 221 16.94 -30.33 23.17
N LYS A 222 16.77 -30.76 24.42
CA LYS A 222 17.57 -31.86 25.00
C LYS A 222 17.25 -33.19 24.32
N GLU A 223 15.96 -33.47 24.18
CA GLU A 223 15.42 -34.65 23.50
C GLU A 223 15.77 -34.60 22.01
N ALA A 224 15.78 -33.41 21.41
CA ALA A 224 16.21 -33.24 20.02
C ALA A 224 17.72 -33.53 19.83
N LEU A 225 18.57 -33.22 20.82
CA LEU A 225 19.99 -33.60 20.81
C LEU A 225 20.19 -35.12 20.94
N GLU A 226 19.38 -35.81 21.74
CA GLU A 226 19.41 -37.27 21.86
C GLU A 226 19.09 -37.94 20.52
N ILE A 227 18.08 -37.45 19.81
CA ILE A 227 17.72 -37.92 18.46
C ILE A 227 18.80 -37.60 17.44
N LEU A 228 19.48 -36.46 17.55
CA LEU A 228 20.62 -36.13 16.70
C LEU A 228 21.77 -37.14 16.92
N CYS A 229 22.05 -37.51 18.16
CA CYS A 229 23.03 -38.55 18.49
C CYS A 229 22.59 -39.92 17.97
N GLU A 230 21.32 -40.30 18.11
CA GLU A 230 20.77 -41.56 17.57
C GLU A 230 20.88 -41.60 16.03
N MET A 231 20.60 -40.49 15.36
CA MET A 231 20.78 -40.34 13.90
C MET A 231 22.23 -40.60 13.48
N GLU A 232 23.19 -40.07 14.23
CA GLU A 232 24.64 -40.26 13.97
C GLU A 232 25.09 -41.70 14.23
N ILE A 233 24.66 -42.32 15.33
CA ILE A 233 24.98 -43.72 15.67
C ILE A 233 24.47 -44.67 14.58
N ASN A 234 23.30 -44.38 14.00
CA ASN A 234 22.72 -45.14 12.90
C ASN A 234 23.33 -44.82 11.52
N GLY A 235 24.40 -44.02 11.46
CA GLY A 235 25.18 -43.77 10.24
C GLY A 235 24.60 -42.70 9.32
N PHE A 236 23.64 -41.89 9.78
CA PHE A 236 23.09 -40.79 9.00
C PHE A 236 23.78 -39.47 9.36
N CYS A 237 24.50 -38.88 8.40
CA CYS A 237 25.12 -37.57 8.61
C CYS A 237 24.07 -36.46 8.73
N PRO A 238 24.09 -35.66 9.82
CA PRO A 238 23.25 -34.47 9.93
C PRO A 238 23.51 -33.50 8.79
N SER A 239 22.46 -32.82 8.34
CA SER A 239 22.56 -31.80 7.30
C SER A 239 22.50 -30.40 7.89
N ILE A 240 22.82 -29.38 7.10
CA ILE A 240 22.61 -27.98 7.48
C ILE A 240 21.18 -27.69 7.93
N VAL A 241 20.18 -28.31 7.29
CA VAL A 241 18.76 -28.20 7.66
C VAL A 241 18.49 -28.75 9.06
N THR A 242 19.20 -29.82 9.43
CA THR A 242 19.08 -30.49 10.73
C THR A 242 19.58 -29.58 11.84
N PHE A 243 20.79 -28.99 11.69
CA PHE A 243 21.35 -28.04 12.64
C PHE A 243 20.53 -26.74 12.71
N ASN A 244 20.13 -26.18 11.56
CA ASN A 244 19.34 -24.95 11.52
C ASN A 244 17.98 -25.08 12.24
N SER A 245 17.33 -26.24 12.13
CA SER A 245 16.08 -26.52 12.84
C SER A 245 16.26 -26.55 14.37
N LEU A 246 17.36 -27.14 14.84
CA LEU A 246 17.70 -27.21 16.27
C LEU A 246 18.12 -25.83 16.82
N ILE A 247 18.93 -25.08 16.08
CA ILE A 247 19.34 -23.73 16.45
C ILE A 247 18.12 -22.79 16.51
N SER A 248 17.19 -22.90 15.56
CA SER A 248 15.91 -22.17 15.58
C SER A 248 15.01 -22.55 16.76
N ALA A 249 15.07 -23.80 17.23
CA ALA A 249 14.38 -24.23 18.43
C ALA A 249 14.99 -23.61 19.70
N CYS A 250 16.29 -23.78 19.90
CA CYS A 250 17.00 -23.29 21.08
C CYS A 250 16.88 -21.76 21.23
N THR A 251 17.02 -21.02 20.14
CA THR A 251 16.88 -19.55 20.13
C THR A 251 15.47 -19.07 20.51
N ARG A 252 14.41 -19.83 20.22
CA ARG A 252 13.02 -19.46 20.60
C ARG A 252 12.73 -19.66 22.08
N ASP A 253 13.44 -20.56 22.74
CA ASP A 253 13.31 -20.83 24.18
C ASP A 253 14.36 -20.11 25.02
N CYS A 254 15.08 -19.16 24.41
CA CYS A 254 16.13 -18.38 25.06
C CYS A 254 17.30 -19.24 25.59
N LEU A 255 17.47 -20.44 25.05
CA LEU A 255 18.58 -21.37 25.31
C LEU A 255 19.73 -21.06 24.36
N PHE A 256 20.33 -19.89 24.59
CA PHE A 256 21.30 -19.30 23.67
C PHE A 256 22.67 -19.97 23.69
N ASP A 257 23.05 -20.53 24.85
CA ASP A 257 24.34 -21.18 25.01
C ASP A 257 24.35 -22.51 24.25
N GLU A 258 23.27 -23.28 24.36
CA GLU A 258 23.04 -24.51 23.59
C GLU A 258 22.94 -24.24 22.08
N ALA A 259 22.34 -23.11 21.68
CA ALA A 259 22.27 -22.71 20.28
C ALA A 259 23.66 -22.40 19.69
N MET A 260 24.55 -21.77 20.46
CA MET A 260 25.93 -21.53 20.04
C MET A 260 26.77 -22.81 20.05
N GLU A 261 26.57 -23.69 21.02
CA GLU A 261 27.22 -25.00 21.04
C GLU A 261 26.86 -25.84 19.81
N LEU A 262 25.58 -25.85 19.42
CA LEU A 262 25.11 -26.49 18.19
C LEU A 262 25.77 -25.92 16.93
N LYS A 263 25.94 -24.59 16.85
CA LYS A 263 26.66 -23.95 15.73
C LYS A 263 28.13 -24.35 15.72
N ASN A 264 28.79 -24.42 16.88
CA ASN A 264 30.19 -24.82 16.95
C ASN A 264 30.37 -26.29 16.55
N LYS A 265 29.48 -27.18 17.01
CA LYS A 265 29.44 -28.60 16.62
C LYS A 265 29.19 -28.78 15.11
N MET A 266 28.41 -27.89 14.50
CA MET A 266 28.20 -27.85 13.06
C MET A 266 29.53 -27.57 12.31
N VAL A 267 30.31 -26.58 12.78
CA VAL A 267 31.64 -26.24 12.23
C VAL A 267 32.66 -27.36 12.45
N GLU A 268 32.71 -27.95 13.64
CA GLU A 268 33.60 -29.09 13.96
C GLU A 268 33.37 -30.29 13.05
N LYS A 269 32.13 -30.50 12.61
CA LYS A 269 31.74 -31.58 11.68
C LYS A 269 31.98 -31.21 10.21
N GLY A 270 32.60 -30.07 9.93
CA GLY A 270 32.89 -29.60 8.57
C GLY A 270 31.65 -29.14 7.80
N ILE A 271 30.56 -28.81 8.50
CA ILE A 271 29.36 -28.23 7.87
C ILE A 271 29.44 -26.71 8.07
N GLU A 272 29.56 -25.97 6.98
CA GLU A 272 29.67 -24.50 7.03
C GLU A 272 28.31 -23.87 7.40
N PRO A 273 28.24 -23.02 8.45
CA PRO A 273 27.05 -22.25 8.78
C PRO A 273 26.64 -21.33 7.62
N ASP A 274 25.34 -21.30 7.30
CA ASP A 274 24.83 -20.44 6.23
C ASP A 274 24.24 -19.13 6.79
N VAL A 275 23.79 -18.28 5.86
CA VAL A 275 23.13 -17.01 6.19
C VAL A 275 21.94 -17.22 7.13
N PHE A 276 21.21 -18.32 6.99
CA PHE A 276 20.06 -18.63 7.85
C PHE A 276 20.51 -18.99 9.28
N THR A 277 21.59 -19.76 9.44
CA THR A 277 22.17 -20.10 10.76
C THR A 277 22.49 -18.83 11.55
N TYR A 278 23.29 -17.93 10.95
CA TYR A 278 23.70 -16.69 11.61
C TYR A 278 22.54 -15.73 11.87
N THR A 279 21.63 -15.57 10.90
CA THR A 279 20.46 -14.68 11.07
C THR A 279 19.50 -15.20 12.15
N THR A 280 19.36 -16.52 12.29
CA THR A 280 18.53 -17.14 13.34
C THR A 280 19.11 -16.87 14.72
N LEU A 281 20.42 -17.09 14.91
CA LEU A 281 21.12 -16.77 16.15
C LEU A 281 21.03 -15.28 16.49
N PHE A 282 21.34 -14.42 15.51
CA PHE A 282 21.26 -12.96 15.64
C PHE A 282 19.86 -12.52 16.10
N SER A 283 18.81 -12.93 15.38
CA SER A 283 17.43 -12.54 15.70
C SER A 283 16.94 -13.10 17.04
N GLY A 284 17.47 -14.25 17.48
CA GLY A 284 17.25 -14.78 18.82
C GLY A 284 17.83 -13.85 19.89
N PHE A 285 19.10 -13.47 19.75
CA PHE A 285 19.76 -12.55 20.68
C PHE A 285 19.13 -11.15 20.70
N GLU A 286 18.70 -10.62 19.55
CA GLU A 286 17.95 -9.36 19.42
C GLU A 286 16.69 -9.36 20.27
N LYS A 287 15.87 -10.41 20.14
CA LYS A 287 14.61 -10.54 20.89
C LYS A 287 14.82 -10.67 22.40
N ALA A 288 15.91 -11.30 22.82
CA ALA A 288 16.28 -11.37 24.24
C ALA A 288 16.96 -10.10 24.77
N GLY A 289 17.25 -9.12 23.90
CA GLY A 289 17.95 -7.89 24.26
C GLY A 289 19.41 -8.07 24.63
N LYS A 290 20.04 -9.15 24.18
CA LYS A 290 21.47 -9.43 24.36
C LYS A 290 22.26 -8.86 23.17
N ASP A 291 22.24 -7.54 23.04
CA ASP A 291 22.73 -6.82 21.85
C ASP A 291 24.23 -7.10 21.54
N GLU A 292 25.09 -7.20 22.57
CA GLU A 292 26.51 -7.53 22.38
C GLU A 292 26.72 -8.92 21.78
N SER A 293 25.94 -9.91 22.21
CA SER A 293 25.99 -11.26 21.63
C SER A 293 25.45 -11.26 20.21
N ALA A 294 24.41 -10.49 19.92
CA ALA A 294 23.90 -10.32 18.56
C ALA A 294 24.98 -9.76 17.63
N MET A 295 25.68 -8.69 18.04
CA MET A 295 26.74 -8.11 17.20
C MET A 295 27.97 -9.01 17.06
N ARG A 296 28.34 -9.80 18.08
CA ARG A 296 29.39 -10.81 17.93
C ARG A 296 29.05 -11.84 16.86
N VAL A 297 27.81 -12.33 16.82
CA VAL A 297 27.35 -13.27 15.79
C VAL A 297 27.37 -12.63 14.40
N PHE A 298 27.03 -11.35 14.28
CA PHE A 298 27.08 -10.61 13.01
C PHE A 298 28.52 -10.42 12.50
N GLU A 299 29.45 -10.05 13.38
CA GLU A 299 30.87 -9.92 12.98
C GLU A 299 31.50 -11.28 12.67
N GLU A 300 31.13 -12.32 13.41
CA GLU A 300 31.55 -13.69 13.10
C GLU A 300 31.09 -14.09 11.69
N MET A 301 29.82 -13.81 11.35
CA MET A 301 29.28 -14.04 10.01
C MET A 301 30.11 -13.33 8.91
N ARG A 302 30.52 -12.07 9.12
CA ARG A 302 31.38 -11.32 8.19
C ARG A 302 32.77 -11.95 8.07
N SER A 303 33.38 -12.30 9.19
CA SER A 303 34.73 -12.89 9.23
C SER A 303 34.79 -14.29 8.59
N ALA A 304 33.70 -15.05 8.68
CA ALA A 304 33.54 -16.35 8.02
C ALA A 304 33.30 -16.24 6.50
N GLY A 305 33.18 -15.03 5.94
CA GLY A 305 32.90 -14.80 4.52
C GLY A 305 31.44 -15.03 4.13
N CYS A 306 30.53 -15.25 5.08
CA CYS A 306 29.11 -15.39 4.83
C CYS A 306 28.48 -14.00 4.61
N LYS A 307 28.11 -13.67 3.38
CA LYS A 307 27.53 -12.35 3.06
C LYS A 307 26.15 -12.16 3.70
N PRO A 308 25.92 -11.11 4.51
CA PRO A 308 24.60 -10.79 5.05
C PRO A 308 23.57 -10.57 3.94
N ASN A 309 22.32 -11.00 4.18
CA ASN A 309 21.21 -10.71 3.29
C ASN A 309 20.31 -9.61 3.90
N ILE A 310 19.30 -9.18 3.14
CA ILE A 310 18.40 -8.12 3.59
C ILE A 310 17.66 -8.46 4.89
N CYS A 311 17.38 -9.75 5.15
CA CYS A 311 16.76 -10.18 6.41
C CYS A 311 17.68 -9.94 7.62
N THR A 312 19.00 -10.17 7.47
CA THR A 312 19.99 -9.88 8.52
C THR A 312 20.02 -8.38 8.82
N TYR A 313 20.06 -7.55 7.78
CA TYR A 313 20.05 -6.09 7.92
C TYR A 313 18.74 -5.55 8.51
N ASN A 314 17.58 -6.10 8.14
CA ASN A 314 16.29 -5.74 8.74
C ASN A 314 16.26 -6.02 10.25
N ALA A 315 16.87 -7.12 10.69
CA ALA A 315 17.00 -7.43 12.10
C ALA A 315 17.92 -6.42 12.83
N LEU A 316 19.02 -5.98 12.20
CA LEU A 316 19.90 -4.93 12.71
C LEU A 316 19.18 -3.58 12.84
N ILE A 317 18.49 -3.13 11.78
CA ILE A 317 17.70 -1.89 11.78
C ILE A 317 16.69 -1.91 12.93
N LYS A 318 15.97 -3.03 13.09
CA LYS A 318 15.00 -3.20 14.16
C LYS A 318 15.66 -3.15 15.55
N MET A 319 16.80 -3.82 15.73
CA MET A 319 17.55 -3.83 16.99
C MET A 319 17.99 -2.42 17.38
N HIS A 320 18.74 -1.71 16.51
CA HIS A 320 19.20 -0.35 16.81
C HIS A 320 18.03 0.63 16.96
N GLY A 321 17.03 0.49 16.09
CA GLY A 321 15.82 1.30 16.06
C GLY A 321 14.98 1.25 17.32
N THR A 322 14.67 0.04 17.81
CA THR A 322 13.87 -0.14 19.05
C THR A 322 14.61 0.33 20.30
N ARG A 323 15.94 0.43 20.24
CA ARG A 323 16.79 0.95 21.32
C ARG A 323 17.04 2.46 21.23
N GLY A 324 16.48 3.14 20.21
CA GLY A 324 16.67 4.58 19.99
C GLY A 324 18.08 4.97 19.50
N ARG A 325 18.92 4.00 19.09
CA ARG A 325 20.26 4.25 18.55
C ARG A 325 20.18 4.55 17.06
N ILE A 326 19.66 5.73 16.72
CA ILE A 326 19.38 6.12 15.33
C ILE A 326 20.66 6.26 14.49
N GLU A 327 21.74 6.78 15.05
CA GLU A 327 23.02 6.93 14.33
C GLU A 327 23.56 5.58 13.84
N GLU A 328 23.56 4.57 14.71
CA GLU A 328 23.98 3.21 14.34
C GLU A 328 23.02 2.56 13.33
N MET A 329 21.71 2.85 13.42
CA MET A 329 20.75 2.41 12.42
C MET A 329 21.02 3.01 11.05
N MET A 330 21.41 4.29 10.98
CA MET A 330 21.75 4.95 9.72
C MET A 330 23.02 4.35 9.09
N LYS A 331 24.04 4.03 9.89
CA LYS A 331 25.22 3.28 9.41
C LYS A 331 24.83 1.92 8.81
N VAL A 332 23.88 1.21 9.43
CA VAL A 332 23.38 -0.06 8.88
C VAL A 332 22.66 0.16 7.54
N LEU A 333 21.95 1.27 7.34
CA LEU A 333 21.32 1.61 6.05
C LEU A 333 22.34 1.93 4.96
N GLU A 334 23.44 2.60 5.31
CA GLU A 334 24.58 2.83 4.41
C GLU A 334 25.29 1.51 4.05
N ASP A 335 25.45 0.60 5.02
CA ASP A 335 26.01 -0.74 4.81
C ASP A 335 25.16 -1.58 3.84
N ILE A 336 23.83 -1.45 3.84
CA ILE A 336 22.95 -2.11 2.86
C ILE A 336 23.27 -1.66 1.43
N GLN A 337 23.46 -0.36 1.23
CA GLN A 337 23.77 0.22 -0.08
C GLN A 337 25.15 -0.20 -0.58
N THR A 338 26.17 -0.18 0.28
CA THR A 338 27.55 -0.56 -0.08
C THR A 338 27.70 -2.07 -0.36
N CYS A 339 26.87 -2.90 0.28
CA CYS A 339 26.85 -4.34 0.05
C CYS A 339 26.05 -4.78 -1.19
N GLY A 340 25.48 -3.84 -1.94
CA GLY A 340 24.67 -4.13 -3.13
C GLY A 340 23.35 -4.86 -2.83
N CYS A 341 22.85 -4.76 -1.59
CA CYS A 341 21.55 -5.29 -1.20
C CYS A 341 20.47 -4.23 -1.47
N THR A 342 19.38 -4.61 -2.13
CA THR A 342 18.25 -3.69 -2.37
C THR A 342 17.22 -3.79 -1.24
N PRO A 343 16.83 -2.68 -0.59
CA PRO A 343 15.75 -2.67 0.40
C PRO A 343 14.43 -3.21 -0.15
N ASP A 344 13.78 -4.10 0.59
CA ASP A 344 12.45 -4.67 0.26
C ASP A 344 11.31 -3.99 1.05
N THR A 345 10.04 -4.38 0.82
CA THR A 345 8.87 -3.82 1.54
C THR A 345 9.04 -3.92 3.05
N SER A 346 9.60 -5.05 3.51
CA SER A 346 9.79 -5.33 4.93
C SER A 346 10.82 -4.38 5.55
N THR A 347 11.87 -4.05 4.80
CA THR A 347 12.91 -3.08 5.17
C THR A 347 12.29 -1.71 5.40
N TRP A 348 11.56 -1.20 4.40
CA TRP A 348 10.89 0.09 4.48
C TRP A 348 9.86 0.16 5.62
N ASN A 349 9.03 -0.88 5.77
CA ASN A 349 8.06 -0.95 6.87
C ASN A 349 8.73 -1.00 8.26
N THR A 350 9.88 -1.66 8.37
CA THR A 350 10.67 -1.71 9.60
C THR A 350 11.21 -0.32 9.96
N ILE A 351 11.79 0.38 8.99
CA ILE A 351 12.31 1.75 9.15
C ILE A 351 11.19 2.70 9.56
N LEU A 352 10.05 2.69 8.85
CA LEU A 352 8.88 3.53 9.14
C LEU A 352 8.33 3.26 10.55
N THR A 353 8.23 1.99 10.94
CA THR A 353 7.77 1.60 12.28
C THR A 353 8.72 2.07 13.37
N VAL A 354 10.03 1.97 13.14
CA VAL A 354 11.06 2.40 14.09
C VAL A 354 11.03 3.92 14.27
N PHE A 355 11.11 4.69 13.19
CA PHE A 355 11.06 6.15 13.28
C PHE A 355 9.74 6.63 13.92
N GLY A 356 8.64 5.96 13.60
CA GLY A 356 7.34 6.22 14.22
C GLY A 356 7.29 5.95 15.73
N LYS A 357 7.95 4.90 16.22
CA LYS A 357 8.05 4.62 17.67
C LYS A 357 8.89 5.65 18.40
N ASN A 358 9.92 6.19 17.73
CA ASN A 358 10.82 7.19 18.30
C ASN A 358 10.31 8.64 18.12
N GLY A 359 9.09 8.83 17.58
CA GLY A 359 8.46 10.14 17.42
C GLY A 359 9.07 11.02 16.32
N MET A 360 9.89 10.43 15.43
CA MET A 360 10.61 11.14 14.36
C MET A 360 9.75 11.27 13.11
N VAL A 361 8.69 12.08 13.17
CA VAL A 361 7.68 12.20 12.10
C VAL A 361 8.26 12.74 10.80
N THR A 362 9.23 13.67 10.88
CA THR A 362 9.91 14.24 9.71
C THR A 362 10.64 13.17 8.92
N GLU A 363 11.35 12.29 9.62
CA GLU A 363 12.08 11.16 9.02
C GLU A 363 11.11 10.13 8.43
N VAL A 364 9.97 9.87 9.07
CA VAL A 364 8.92 9.00 8.49
C VAL A 364 8.43 9.54 7.14
N THR A 365 8.21 10.85 7.04
CA THR A 365 7.81 11.49 5.77
C THR A 365 8.94 11.44 4.75
N GLY A 366 10.19 11.66 5.17
CA GLY A 366 11.39 11.54 4.32
C GLY A 366 11.56 10.13 3.76
N VAL A 367 11.47 9.11 4.61
CA VAL A 367 11.55 7.70 4.24
C VAL A 367 10.40 7.31 3.31
N PHE A 368 9.18 7.80 3.53
CA PHE A 368 8.07 7.51 2.62
C PHE A 368 8.26 8.16 1.24
N LYS A 369 8.84 9.36 1.17
CA LYS A 369 9.23 10.01 -0.10
C LYS A 369 10.35 9.24 -0.78
N GLU A 370 11.35 8.81 -0.03
CA GLU A 370 12.48 8.03 -0.53
C GLU A 370 12.03 6.67 -1.06
N MET A 371 11.16 5.97 -0.33
CA MET A 371 10.53 4.72 -0.76
C MET A 371 9.80 4.89 -2.11
N LYS A 372 9.08 6.01 -2.30
CA LYS A 372 8.46 6.35 -3.60
C LYS A 372 9.50 6.67 -4.67
N ARG A 373 10.56 7.42 -4.33
CA ARG A 373 11.66 7.81 -5.25
C ARG A 373 12.42 6.57 -5.76
N THR A 374 12.61 5.57 -4.91
CA THR A 374 13.27 4.30 -5.28
C THR A 374 12.36 3.35 -6.08
N GLY A 375 11.16 3.79 -6.49
CA GLY A 375 10.22 2.99 -7.28
C GLY A 375 9.51 1.89 -6.48
N PHE A 376 9.51 1.95 -5.15
CA PHE A 376 8.86 0.93 -4.32
C PHE A 376 7.35 1.18 -4.24
N VAL A 377 6.54 0.23 -4.70
CA VAL A 377 5.08 0.33 -4.67
C VAL A 377 4.58 0.08 -3.24
N ALA A 378 4.00 1.10 -2.62
CA ALA A 378 3.38 0.97 -1.31
C ALA A 378 2.21 -0.01 -1.36
N GLU A 379 2.33 -1.14 -0.66
CA GLU A 379 1.22 -2.07 -0.46
C GLU A 379 0.27 -1.58 0.65
N ARG A 380 -0.92 -2.17 0.74
CA ARG A 380 -1.92 -1.86 1.78
C ARG A 380 -1.32 -1.86 3.19
N ASP A 381 -0.46 -2.83 3.51
CA ASP A 381 0.18 -2.94 4.83
C ASP A 381 1.14 -1.78 5.13
N THR A 382 1.72 -1.19 4.09
CA THR A 382 2.59 -0.01 4.19
C THR A 382 1.77 1.22 4.54
N PHE A 383 0.61 1.42 3.89
CA PHE A 383 -0.33 2.47 4.25
C PHE A 383 -0.86 2.30 5.68
N ASN A 384 -1.25 1.08 6.08
CA ASN A 384 -1.68 0.80 7.44
C ASN A 384 -0.60 1.10 8.48
N THR A 385 0.65 0.78 8.17
CA THR A 385 1.81 1.10 9.01
C THR A 385 1.99 2.61 9.14
N LEU A 386 1.94 3.35 8.03
CA LEU A 386 2.04 4.81 8.02
C LEU A 386 0.91 5.50 8.80
N ILE A 387 -0.35 5.10 8.58
CA ILE A 387 -1.51 5.63 9.33
C ILE A 387 -1.29 5.40 10.83
N SER A 388 -0.86 4.19 11.21
CA SER A 388 -0.58 3.85 12.60
C SER A 388 0.56 4.66 13.20
N VAL A 389 1.62 4.93 12.42
CA VAL A 389 2.77 5.74 12.81
C VAL A 389 2.40 7.21 13.00
N TYR A 390 1.74 7.84 12.03
CA TYR A 390 1.29 9.23 12.15
C TYR A 390 0.28 9.40 13.28
N SER A 391 -0.60 8.42 13.47
CA SER A 391 -1.54 8.34 14.60
C SER A 391 -0.83 8.33 15.96
N ARG A 392 0.22 7.52 16.14
CA ARG A 392 0.99 7.47 17.42
C ARG A 392 1.76 8.77 17.68
N SER A 393 2.16 9.45 16.62
CA SER A 393 2.94 10.67 16.70
C SER A 393 2.09 11.94 16.86
N GLY A 394 0.77 11.80 17.02
CA GLY A 394 -0.17 12.92 17.21
C GLY A 394 -0.47 13.73 15.95
N SER A 395 0.05 13.32 14.79
CA SER A 395 -0.16 13.99 13.49
C SER A 395 -1.38 13.42 12.78
N LEU A 396 -2.58 13.74 13.28
CA LEU A 396 -3.84 13.22 12.75
C LEU A 396 -4.03 13.56 11.26
N ASP A 397 -3.78 14.81 10.89
CA ASP A 397 -4.03 15.28 9.51
C ASP A 397 -3.21 14.47 8.51
N GLN A 398 -1.95 14.17 8.84
CA GLN A 398 -1.09 13.31 8.03
C GLN A 398 -1.60 11.87 7.98
N ALA A 399 -2.09 11.32 9.09
CA ALA A 399 -2.68 9.98 9.09
C ALA A 399 -3.91 9.87 8.16
N MET A 400 -4.76 10.90 8.14
CA MET A 400 -5.94 10.96 7.27
C MET A 400 -5.59 11.28 5.81
N VAL A 401 -4.54 12.06 5.57
CA VAL A 401 -3.97 12.26 4.22
C VAL A 401 -3.46 10.93 3.67
N VAL A 402 -2.72 10.15 4.46
CA VAL A 402 -2.25 8.82 4.04
C VAL A 402 -3.42 7.85 3.80
N TYR A 403 -4.47 7.88 4.64
CA TYR A 403 -5.68 7.09 4.40
C TYR A 403 -6.39 7.47 3.09
N LYS A 404 -6.48 8.77 2.79
CA LYS A 404 -7.00 9.23 1.49
C LYS A 404 -6.09 8.79 0.34
N SER A 405 -4.77 8.95 0.47
CA SER A 405 -3.82 8.47 -0.53
C SER A 405 -3.91 6.95 -0.78
N MET A 406 -4.26 6.17 0.25
CA MET A 406 -4.54 4.73 0.09
C MET A 406 -5.79 4.49 -0.77
N LEU A 407 -6.85 5.28 -0.58
CA LEU A 407 -8.07 5.23 -1.40
C LEU A 407 -7.81 5.70 -2.84
N ASP A 408 -7.07 6.79 -3.00
CA ASP A 408 -6.72 7.39 -4.29
C ASP A 408 -5.81 6.46 -5.12
N ALA A 409 -4.96 5.67 -4.44
CA ALA A 409 -4.16 4.61 -5.05
C ALA A 409 -4.98 3.35 -5.42
N GLY A 410 -6.31 3.37 -5.25
CA GLY A 410 -7.21 2.29 -5.68
C GLY A 410 -7.30 1.10 -4.72
N PHE A 411 -6.72 1.19 -3.50
CA PHE A 411 -6.83 0.11 -2.53
C PHE A 411 -8.20 0.12 -1.84
N THR A 412 -8.88 -1.03 -1.84
CA THR A 412 -10.05 -1.25 -0.99
C THR A 412 -9.61 -1.40 0.47
N PRO A 413 -10.09 -0.56 1.41
CA PRO A 413 -9.77 -0.72 2.82
C PRO A 413 -10.38 -2.01 3.37
N ASP A 414 -9.60 -2.71 4.19
CA ASP A 414 -10.08 -3.84 4.99
C ASP A 414 -10.31 -3.43 6.44
N ILE A 415 -10.72 -4.39 7.28
CA ILE A 415 -11.00 -4.17 8.70
C ILE A 415 -9.78 -3.56 9.43
N SER A 416 -8.55 -3.98 9.08
CA SER A 416 -7.32 -3.45 9.66
C SER A 416 -7.09 -1.99 9.29
N SER A 417 -7.40 -1.63 8.04
CA SER A 417 -7.27 -0.28 7.48
C SER A 417 -8.24 0.69 8.14
N TYR A 418 -9.52 0.28 8.25
CA TYR A 418 -10.54 1.05 8.98
C TYR A 418 -10.16 1.23 10.45
N ASN A 419 -9.72 0.17 11.12
CA ASN A 419 -9.30 0.25 12.52
C ASN A 419 -8.07 1.15 12.72
N ALA A 420 -7.10 1.15 11.79
CA ALA A 420 -5.94 2.05 11.88
C ALA A 420 -6.36 3.54 11.78
N ALA A 421 -7.26 3.86 10.85
CA ALA A 421 -7.80 5.22 10.71
C ALA A 421 -8.68 5.62 11.90
N LEU A 422 -9.54 4.72 12.40
CA LEU A 422 -10.34 4.96 13.60
C LEU A 422 -9.49 5.20 14.84
N VAL A 423 -8.38 4.47 15.03
CA VAL A 423 -7.44 4.73 16.13
C VAL A 423 -6.80 6.11 16.00
N ALA A 424 -6.51 6.58 14.78
CA ALA A 424 -6.05 7.94 14.53
C ALA A 424 -7.09 8.97 14.95
N LEU A 425 -8.31 8.87 14.42
CA LEU A 425 -9.42 9.76 14.74
C LEU A 425 -9.75 9.75 16.23
N ALA A 426 -9.68 8.58 16.86
CA ALA A 426 -9.93 8.41 18.29
C ALA A 426 -8.94 9.17 19.15
N ARG A 427 -7.65 9.24 18.76
CA ARG A 427 -6.65 10.05 19.46
C ARG A 427 -6.95 11.54 19.34
N GLY A 428 -7.35 12.00 18.15
CA GLY A 428 -7.74 13.39 17.89
C GLY A 428 -9.12 13.78 18.45
N GLY A 429 -9.96 12.83 18.84
CA GLY A 429 -11.31 13.08 19.34
C GLY A 429 -12.34 13.46 18.26
N HIS A 430 -12.04 13.18 16.99
CA HIS A 430 -12.93 13.48 15.86
C HIS A 430 -13.98 12.37 15.68
N TRP A 431 -14.96 12.35 16.59
CA TRP A 431 -15.99 11.31 16.63
C TRP A 431 -16.95 11.33 15.43
N GLU A 432 -17.33 12.49 14.91
CA GLU A 432 -18.20 12.61 13.73
C GLU A 432 -17.58 11.93 12.49
N GLN A 433 -16.27 12.15 12.27
CA GLN A 433 -15.54 11.49 11.20
C GLN A 433 -15.41 9.98 11.44
N SER A 434 -15.29 9.56 12.71
CA SER A 434 -15.24 8.14 13.07
C SER A 434 -16.56 7.42 12.78
N GLU A 435 -17.70 8.08 13.01
CA GLU A 435 -19.02 7.56 12.64
C GLU A 435 -19.22 7.48 11.12
N LYS A 436 -18.74 8.49 10.38
CA LYS A 436 -18.74 8.45 8.91
C LYS A 436 -17.92 7.25 8.39
N LEU A 437 -16.76 7.01 9.00
CA LEU A 437 -15.90 5.87 8.64
C LEU A 437 -16.55 4.52 9.00
N LEU A 438 -17.29 4.45 10.11
CA LEU A 438 -18.08 3.28 10.49
C LEU A 438 -19.23 3.02 9.51
N GLY A 439 -19.90 4.08 9.04
CA GLY A 439 -20.91 4.00 7.99
C GLY A 439 -20.32 3.42 6.71
N GLU A 440 -19.19 3.97 6.25
CA GLU A 440 -18.47 3.47 5.08
C GLU A 440 -18.06 1.98 5.23
N MET A 441 -17.59 1.59 6.42
CA MET A 441 -17.23 0.21 6.73
C MET A 441 -18.44 -0.74 6.61
N LYS A 442 -19.61 -0.33 7.11
CA LYS A 442 -20.86 -1.09 7.03
C LYS A 442 -21.39 -1.19 5.58
N ASP A 443 -21.37 -0.08 4.84
CA ASP A 443 -21.82 0.00 3.45
C ASP A 443 -21.02 -0.93 2.53
N ARG A 444 -19.72 -1.09 2.81
CA ARG A 444 -18.83 -2.02 2.08
C ARG A 444 -18.87 -3.47 2.60
N GLN A 445 -19.86 -3.83 3.41
CA GLN A 445 -20.02 -5.17 4.01
C GLN A 445 -18.84 -5.65 4.89
N CYS A 446 -18.00 -4.74 5.38
CA CYS A 446 -16.97 -5.06 6.36
C CYS A 446 -17.58 -5.08 7.76
N LYS A 447 -17.64 -6.26 8.41
CA LYS A 447 -18.25 -6.37 9.75
C LYS A 447 -17.36 -5.71 10.82
N PRO A 448 -17.86 -4.69 11.56
CA PRO A 448 -17.14 -4.10 12.69
C PRO A 448 -16.77 -5.16 13.74
N ASN A 449 -15.57 -5.07 14.28
CA ASN A 449 -15.10 -5.96 15.34
C ASN A 449 -14.94 -5.21 16.68
N GLU A 450 -14.51 -5.91 17.73
CA GLU A 450 -14.33 -5.32 19.06
C GLU A 450 -13.36 -4.13 19.07
N LEU A 451 -12.31 -4.16 18.22
CA LEU A 451 -11.35 -3.06 18.09
C LEU A 451 -11.98 -1.81 17.44
N THR A 452 -12.92 -2.00 16.51
CA THR A 452 -13.69 -0.92 15.89
C THR A 452 -14.48 -0.15 16.95
N TYR A 453 -15.25 -0.86 17.77
CA TYR A 453 -16.06 -0.25 18.83
C TYR A 453 -15.22 0.32 19.98
N SER A 454 -14.10 -0.32 20.33
CA SER A 454 -13.14 0.23 21.29
C SER A 454 -12.57 1.58 20.81
N SER A 455 -12.24 1.69 19.52
CA SER A 455 -11.75 2.94 18.92
C SER A 455 -12.82 4.04 18.92
N LEU A 456 -14.07 3.70 18.63
CA LEU A 456 -15.19 4.65 18.72
C LEU A 456 -15.42 5.16 20.14
N LEU A 457 -15.41 4.28 21.15
CA LEU A 457 -15.49 4.68 22.56
C LEU A 457 -14.37 5.66 22.93
N HIS A 458 -13.14 5.40 22.50
CA HIS A 458 -12.02 6.32 22.69
C HIS A 458 -12.20 7.65 21.95
N SER A 459 -12.81 7.63 20.75
CA SER A 459 -13.10 8.84 19.99
C SER A 459 -14.16 9.71 20.65
N TYR A 460 -15.27 9.12 21.10
CA TYR A 460 -16.30 9.84 21.84
C TYR A 460 -15.75 10.41 23.15
N ALA A 461 -14.95 9.62 23.85
CA ALA A 461 -14.32 10.02 25.10
C ALA A 461 -13.36 11.20 24.94
N ASN A 462 -12.56 11.23 23.88
CA ASN A 462 -11.63 12.32 23.61
C ASN A 462 -12.35 13.55 23.03
N GLY A 463 -13.40 13.34 22.24
CA GLY A 463 -14.27 14.39 21.68
C GLY A 463 -15.30 14.93 22.67
N LYS A 464 -15.37 14.41 23.90
CA LYS A 464 -16.37 14.74 24.94
C LYS A 464 -17.83 14.54 24.50
N ALA A 465 -18.07 13.62 23.57
CA ALA A 465 -19.40 13.22 23.10
C ALA A 465 -20.02 12.18 24.05
N ILE A 466 -20.48 12.62 25.22
CA ILE A 466 -20.90 11.73 26.31
C ILE A 466 -22.16 10.95 25.95
N GLU A 467 -23.12 11.56 25.24
CA GLU A 467 -24.39 10.92 24.87
C GLU A 467 -24.18 9.73 23.92
N GLN A 468 -23.35 9.91 22.89
CA GLN A 468 -22.98 8.89 21.91
C GLN A 468 -22.21 7.74 22.59
N MET A 469 -21.31 8.07 23.52
CA MET A 469 -20.60 7.08 24.33
C MET A 469 -21.57 6.26 25.18
N HIS A 470 -22.59 6.88 25.77
CA HIS A 470 -23.61 6.19 26.56
C HIS A 470 -24.49 5.28 25.70
N ALA A 471 -24.93 5.76 24.53
CA ALA A 471 -25.70 4.95 23.58
C ALA A 471 -24.92 3.68 23.19
N LEU A 472 -23.65 3.84 22.81
CA LEU A 472 -22.80 2.69 22.47
C LEU A 472 -22.54 1.76 23.67
N ALA A 473 -22.42 2.29 24.88
CA ALA A 473 -22.27 1.49 26.08
C ALA A 473 -23.52 0.62 26.36
N GLU A 474 -24.74 1.14 26.16
CA GLU A 474 -25.97 0.36 26.32
C GLU A 474 -26.11 -0.75 25.25
N GLU A 475 -25.65 -0.51 24.01
CA GLU A 475 -25.56 -1.57 22.99
C GLU A 475 -24.60 -2.70 23.40
N ILE A 476 -23.52 -2.37 24.10
CA ILE A 476 -22.56 -3.35 24.64
C ILE A 476 -23.17 -4.10 25.84
N TYR A 477 -23.84 -3.40 26.76
CA TYR A 477 -24.48 -4.02 27.92
C TYR A 477 -25.63 -4.95 27.55
N SER A 478 -26.44 -4.56 26.55
CA SER A 478 -27.54 -5.39 26.02
C SER A 478 -27.07 -6.61 25.24
N GLY A 479 -25.79 -6.65 24.85
CA GLY A 479 -25.18 -7.75 24.10
C GLY A 479 -25.41 -7.71 22.59
N ALA A 480 -25.98 -6.62 22.06
CA ALA A 480 -26.15 -6.40 20.62
C ALA A 480 -24.78 -6.30 19.91
N ILE A 481 -23.83 -5.64 20.56
CA ILE A 481 -22.41 -5.65 20.20
C ILE A 481 -21.73 -6.56 21.23
N GLY A 482 -21.19 -7.70 20.79
CA GLY A 482 -20.71 -8.78 21.66
C GLY A 482 -20.00 -8.29 22.93
N ASN A 483 -20.48 -8.73 24.10
CA ASN A 483 -20.04 -8.20 25.40
C ASN A 483 -18.72 -8.86 25.85
N SER A 484 -17.63 -8.49 25.17
CA SER A 484 -16.28 -9.00 25.39
C SER A 484 -15.58 -8.28 26.54
N GLY A 485 -14.62 -8.97 27.18
CA GLY A 485 -13.82 -8.38 28.25
C GLY A 485 -13.02 -7.14 27.81
N LEU A 486 -12.66 -7.03 26.52
CA LEU A 486 -11.93 -5.88 25.96
C LEU A 486 -12.79 -4.61 25.95
N LEU A 487 -14.07 -4.72 25.56
CA LEU A 487 -14.98 -3.57 25.50
C LEU A 487 -15.35 -3.07 26.90
N LEU A 488 -15.60 -3.97 27.86
CA LEU A 488 -15.84 -3.60 29.26
C LEU A 488 -14.62 -2.89 29.89
N LYS A 489 -13.40 -3.37 29.61
CA LYS A 489 -12.17 -2.68 30.00
C LYS A 489 -12.07 -1.29 29.37
N THR A 490 -12.38 -1.18 28.08
CA THR A 490 -12.38 0.11 27.37
C THR A 490 -13.35 1.09 28.05
N LEU A 491 -14.57 0.65 28.38
CA LEU A 491 -15.58 1.45 29.09
C LEU A 491 -15.05 1.98 30.43
N VAL A 492 -14.41 1.14 31.26
CA VAL A 492 -13.78 1.59 32.52
C VAL A 492 -12.76 2.70 32.26
N LEU A 493 -11.89 2.53 31.26
CA LEU A 493 -10.85 3.50 30.92
C LEU A 493 -11.43 4.84 30.42
N VAL A 494 -12.39 4.80 29.50
CA VAL A 494 -12.95 6.01 28.90
C VAL A 494 -13.84 6.80 29.86
N HIS A 495 -14.64 6.12 30.69
CA HIS A 495 -15.46 6.76 31.72
C HIS A 495 -14.58 7.35 32.83
N SER A 496 -13.52 6.64 33.25
CA SER A 496 -12.54 7.18 34.21
C SER A 496 -11.85 8.45 33.68
N LYS A 497 -11.42 8.45 32.41
CA LYS A 497 -10.79 9.61 31.77
C LYS A 497 -11.70 10.84 31.76
N ASN A 498 -13.01 10.64 31.53
CA ASN A 498 -14.02 11.70 31.52
C ASN A 498 -14.61 12.03 32.91
N ASN A 499 -14.09 11.41 33.97
CA ASN A 499 -14.56 11.56 35.35
C ASN A 499 -16.04 11.18 35.58
N LEU A 500 -16.56 10.23 34.80
CA LEU A 500 -17.93 9.71 34.88
C LEU A 500 -17.98 8.56 35.89
N LEU A 501 -18.32 8.88 37.14
CA LEU A 501 -18.17 7.95 38.26
C LEU A 501 -19.14 6.77 38.20
N MET A 502 -20.43 7.03 38.00
CA MET A 502 -21.49 6.02 38.05
C MET A 502 -21.31 4.98 36.93
N GLU A 503 -20.94 5.46 35.75
CA GLU A 503 -20.77 4.69 34.53
C GLU A 503 -19.50 3.84 34.59
N ALA A 504 -18.40 4.40 35.13
CA ALA A 504 -17.17 3.65 35.38
C ALA A 504 -17.37 2.52 36.41
N GLU A 505 -18.12 2.79 37.50
CA GLU A 505 -18.45 1.76 38.50
C GLU A 505 -19.31 0.64 37.91
N ARG A 506 -20.31 0.98 37.08
CA ARG A 506 -21.12 -0.02 36.37
C ARG A 506 -20.27 -0.90 35.45
N ALA A 507 -19.41 -0.29 34.62
CA ALA A 507 -18.52 -1.03 33.72
C ALA A 507 -17.55 -1.95 34.50
N PHE A 508 -17.01 -1.46 35.62
CA PHE A 508 -16.08 -2.20 36.46
C PHE A 508 -16.75 -3.40 37.16
N LEU A 509 -17.98 -3.24 37.64
CA LEU A 509 -18.76 -4.32 38.23
C LEU A 509 -19.11 -5.41 37.22
N GLU A 510 -19.51 -5.04 36.00
CA GLU A 510 -19.77 -5.99 34.93
C GLU A 510 -18.51 -6.76 34.51
N LEU A 511 -17.36 -6.07 34.43
CA LEU A 511 -16.07 -6.70 34.16
C LEU A 511 -15.72 -7.74 35.22
N ARG A 512 -15.94 -7.42 36.50
CA ARG A 512 -15.71 -8.33 37.64
C ARG A 512 -16.67 -9.52 37.63
N ARG A 513 -17.94 -9.32 37.30
CA ARG A 513 -18.97 -10.37 37.25
C ARG A 513 -18.66 -11.45 36.22
N LYS A 514 -18.06 -11.08 35.08
CA LYS A 514 -17.77 -12.01 33.98
C LYS A 514 -16.50 -12.85 34.14
N GLY A 515 -15.71 -12.64 35.20
CA GLY A 515 -14.44 -13.37 35.39
C GLY A 515 -13.40 -13.11 34.28
N SER A 516 -13.59 -12.07 33.47
CA SER A 516 -12.60 -11.62 32.49
C SER A 516 -11.42 -11.05 33.27
N GLY A 517 -10.20 -11.57 33.04
CA GLY A 517 -9.02 -11.23 33.85
C GLY A 517 -8.88 -9.72 34.07
N LEU A 518 -9.08 -9.29 35.32
CA LEU A 518 -8.82 -7.92 35.77
C LEU A 518 -7.35 -7.62 35.51
N ASP A 519 -7.09 -6.46 34.92
CA ASP A 519 -5.73 -5.99 34.70
C ASP A 519 -5.43 -4.77 35.58
N ILE A 520 -4.14 -4.53 35.75
CA ILE A 520 -3.65 -3.41 36.56
C ILE A 520 -4.09 -2.06 36.00
N THR A 521 -4.31 -1.96 34.68
CA THR A 521 -4.77 -0.74 34.00
C THR A 521 -6.18 -0.34 34.41
N SER A 522 -7.12 -1.29 34.48
CA SER A 522 -8.50 -1.03 34.88
C SER A 522 -8.57 -0.64 36.36
N LEU A 523 -7.81 -1.32 37.21
CA LEU A 523 -7.73 -1.02 38.64
C LEU A 523 -7.10 0.36 38.90
N ASN A 524 -6.03 0.72 38.19
CA ASN A 524 -5.40 2.05 38.25
C ASN A 524 -6.37 3.15 37.81
N ALA A 525 -7.17 2.91 36.76
CA ALA A 525 -8.17 3.87 36.30
C ALA A 525 -9.23 4.16 37.37
N MET A 526 -9.65 3.14 38.13
CA MET A 526 -10.56 3.32 39.27
C MET A 526 -9.90 4.08 40.43
N VAL A 527 -8.65 3.75 40.78
CA VAL A 527 -7.89 4.49 41.83
C VAL A 527 -7.74 5.97 41.45
N SER A 528 -7.38 6.27 40.20
CA SER A 528 -7.28 7.64 39.69
C SER A 528 -8.64 8.37 39.73
N LEU A 529 -9.73 7.71 39.33
CA LEU A 529 -11.07 8.29 39.35
C LEU A 529 -11.55 8.62 40.76
N TYR A 530 -11.43 7.65 41.69
CA TYR A 530 -11.73 7.86 43.10
C TYR A 530 -10.83 8.94 43.71
N GLY A 531 -9.55 8.96 43.34
CA GLY A 531 -8.59 9.96 43.76
C GLY A 531 -8.98 11.38 43.37
N LYS A 532 -9.36 11.59 42.10
CA LYS A 532 -9.84 12.90 41.60
C LYS A 532 -11.14 13.36 42.27
N ARG A 533 -11.99 12.42 42.69
CA ARG A 533 -13.26 12.68 43.41
C ARG A 533 -13.09 12.77 44.93
N GLY A 534 -11.89 12.56 45.46
CA GLY A 534 -11.61 12.60 46.91
C GLY A 534 -12.19 11.41 47.69
N MET A 535 -12.52 10.30 47.03
CA MET A 535 -13.12 9.11 47.66
C MET A 535 -12.04 8.18 48.23
N ILE A 536 -11.48 8.56 49.39
CA ILE A 536 -10.32 7.90 50.01
C ILE A 536 -10.59 6.43 50.35
N SER A 537 -11.77 6.11 50.90
CA SER A 537 -12.13 4.73 51.30
C SER A 537 -12.12 3.77 50.12
N LYS A 538 -12.87 4.10 49.05
CA LYS A 538 -12.96 3.29 47.83
C LYS A 538 -11.60 3.13 47.12
N ALA A 539 -10.77 4.18 47.10
CA ALA A 539 -9.41 4.08 46.54
C ALA A 539 -8.53 3.08 47.34
N ASN A 540 -8.61 3.10 48.67
CA ASN A 540 -7.86 2.16 49.52
C ASN A 540 -8.41 0.73 49.42
N GLU A 541 -9.72 0.53 49.19
CA GLU A 541 -10.30 -0.80 48.94
C GLU A 541 -9.72 -1.44 47.68
N ILE A 542 -9.60 -0.67 46.58
CA ILE A 542 -8.96 -1.16 45.34
C ILE A 542 -7.48 -1.49 45.57
N MET A 543 -6.77 -0.69 46.37
CA MET A 543 -5.36 -0.98 46.73
C MET A 543 -5.21 -2.27 47.53
N LYS A 544 -6.09 -2.50 48.49
CA LYS A 544 -6.12 -3.75 49.25
C LYS A 544 -6.41 -4.94 48.33
N PHE A 545 -7.40 -4.80 47.44
CA PHE A 545 -7.71 -5.81 46.43
C PHE A 545 -6.52 -6.13 45.52
N MET A 546 -5.76 -5.13 45.07
CA MET A 546 -4.53 -5.34 44.30
C MET A 546 -3.52 -6.20 45.06
N SER A 547 -3.27 -5.88 46.34
CA SER A 547 -2.31 -6.61 47.17
C SER A 547 -2.73 -8.06 47.45
N GLU A 548 -4.01 -8.31 47.73
CA GLU A 548 -4.53 -9.64 48.04
C GLU A 548 -4.53 -10.58 46.82
N ASN A 549 -4.61 -10.03 45.60
CA ASN A 549 -4.62 -10.81 44.36
C ASN A 549 -3.26 -10.83 43.65
N GLY A 550 -2.18 -10.41 44.33
CA GLY A 550 -0.82 -10.47 43.79
C GLY A 550 -0.53 -9.46 42.67
N PHE A 551 -1.33 -8.41 42.51
CA PHE A 551 -1.01 -7.32 41.58
C PHE A 551 0.04 -6.40 42.22
N THR A 552 1.10 -6.09 41.49
CA THR A 552 2.15 -5.16 41.92
C THR A 552 1.79 -3.72 41.53
N PRO A 553 1.45 -2.82 42.47
CA PRO A 553 1.07 -1.46 42.12
C PRO A 553 2.17 -0.74 41.34
N THR A 554 1.77 -0.05 40.26
CA THR A 554 2.69 0.71 39.40
C THR A 554 2.94 2.11 39.97
N LEU A 555 3.96 2.80 39.46
CA LEU A 555 4.22 4.20 39.81
C LEU A 555 3.00 5.12 39.56
N ALA A 556 2.24 4.87 38.50
CA ALA A 556 0.99 5.59 38.20
C ALA A 556 -0.08 5.40 39.29
N THR A 557 -0.12 4.22 39.92
CA THR A 557 -1.02 3.90 41.04
C THR A 557 -0.66 4.75 42.25
N TYR A 558 0.62 4.75 42.63
CA TYR A 558 1.11 5.54 43.77
C TYR A 558 0.96 7.05 43.53
N ASN A 559 1.31 7.54 42.34
CA ASN A 559 1.13 8.97 41.98
C ASN A 559 -0.34 9.41 42.09
N SER A 560 -1.29 8.55 41.70
CA SER A 560 -2.73 8.84 41.84
C SER A 560 -3.16 8.93 43.31
N LEU A 561 -2.61 8.09 44.18
CA LEU A 561 -2.86 8.14 45.63
C LEU A 561 -2.19 9.36 46.28
N MET A 562 -0.93 9.65 45.95
CA MET A 562 -0.23 10.84 46.41
C MET A 562 -0.99 12.11 46.03
N TYR A 563 -1.52 12.18 44.81
CA TYR A 563 -2.33 13.31 44.36
C TYR A 563 -3.66 13.41 45.12
N MET A 564 -4.30 12.28 45.42
CA MET A 564 -5.50 12.25 46.26
C MET A 564 -5.24 12.77 47.68
N TYR A 565 -4.18 12.30 48.34
CA TYR A 565 -3.81 12.75 49.69
C TYR A 565 -3.32 14.22 49.72
N SER A 566 -2.64 14.67 48.66
CA SER A 566 -2.28 16.08 48.45
C SER A 566 -3.52 16.99 48.46
N ARG A 567 -4.60 16.60 47.77
CA ARG A 567 -5.84 17.39 47.71
C ARG A 567 -6.67 17.35 48.99
N SER A 568 -6.57 16.29 49.79
CA SER A 568 -7.26 16.18 51.08
C SER A 568 -6.50 16.85 52.23
N GLY A 569 -5.33 17.45 51.95
CA GLY A 569 -4.52 18.15 52.94
C GLY A 569 -3.69 17.23 53.85
N ASN A 570 -3.67 15.93 53.57
CA ASN A 570 -2.91 14.95 54.35
C ASN A 570 -1.56 14.68 53.67
N PHE A 571 -0.64 15.64 53.80
CA PHE A 571 0.65 15.61 53.13
C PHE A 571 1.62 14.60 53.75
N GLU A 572 1.51 14.28 55.04
CA GLU A 572 2.35 13.25 55.67
C GLU A 572 2.15 11.89 55.00
N LYS A 573 0.90 11.56 54.67
CA LYS A 573 0.58 10.31 53.99
C LYS A 573 1.02 10.28 52.53
N SER A 574 1.09 11.45 51.87
CA SER A 574 1.68 11.57 50.53
C SER A 574 3.19 11.33 50.56
N GLU A 575 3.88 11.86 51.57
CA GLU A 575 5.31 11.62 51.80
C GLU A 575 5.60 10.16 52.19
N GLU A 576 4.75 9.54 53.02
CA GLU A 576 4.83 8.12 53.38
C GLU A 576 4.79 7.23 52.13
N ILE A 577 3.90 7.52 51.19
CA ILE A 577 3.79 6.78 49.93
C ILE A 577 5.06 6.94 49.08
N LEU A 578 5.67 8.13 49.04
CA LEU A 578 6.95 8.33 48.34
C LEU A 578 8.09 7.49 48.96
N ARG A 579 8.11 7.38 50.29
CA ARG A 579 9.08 6.52 51.00
C ARG A 579 8.82 5.04 50.74
N ASP A 580 7.55 4.62 50.67
CA ASP A 580 7.17 3.24 50.31
C ASP A 580 7.59 2.88 48.88
N ILE A 581 7.46 3.82 47.92
CA ILE A 581 7.97 3.66 46.54
C ILE A 581 9.48 3.36 46.58
N LEU A 582 10.25 4.15 47.32
CA LEU A 582 11.70 3.99 47.47
C LEU A 582 12.07 2.68 48.17
N ALA A 583 11.37 2.31 49.25
CA ALA A 583 11.59 1.08 50.00
C ALA A 583 11.34 -0.18 49.17
N LYS A 584 10.39 -0.12 48.22
CA LYS A 584 10.09 -1.19 47.26
C LYS A 584 11.06 -1.23 46.08
N GLY A 585 12.09 -0.40 46.07
CA GLY A 585 13.10 -0.35 45.00
C GLY A 585 12.59 0.27 43.69
N VAL A 586 11.43 0.94 43.70
CA VAL A 586 10.90 1.67 42.55
C VAL A 586 11.47 3.08 42.59
N LYS A 587 12.06 3.57 41.49
CA LYS A 587 12.57 4.95 41.42
C LYS A 587 11.41 5.93 41.18
N PRO A 588 11.17 6.91 42.08
CA PRO A 588 10.16 7.94 41.85
C PRO A 588 10.48 8.80 40.63
N ASP A 589 9.45 9.28 39.94
CA ASP A 589 9.59 10.14 38.77
C ASP A 589 9.33 11.62 39.10
N VAL A 590 9.48 12.48 38.09
CA VAL A 590 9.21 13.92 38.20
C VAL A 590 7.76 14.17 38.69
N ILE A 591 6.80 13.31 38.36
CA ILE A 591 5.39 13.46 38.76
C ILE A 591 5.24 13.17 40.26
N SER A 592 5.90 12.13 40.79
CA SER A 592 5.90 11.82 42.22
C SER A 592 6.39 13.00 43.06
N TYR A 593 7.56 13.54 42.73
CA TYR A 593 8.14 14.69 43.43
C TYR A 593 7.31 15.96 43.25
N ASN A 594 6.87 16.28 42.03
CA ASN A 594 6.03 17.45 41.78
C ASN A 594 4.70 17.41 42.53
N THR A 595 4.11 16.22 42.70
CA THR A 595 2.86 16.05 43.45
C THR A 595 3.05 16.38 44.94
N LEU A 596 4.19 15.98 45.51
CA LEU A 596 4.54 16.28 46.90
C LEU A 596 4.94 17.75 47.09
N ILE A 597 5.74 18.31 46.17
CA ILE A 597 6.07 19.74 46.13
C ILE A 597 4.79 20.58 46.06
N PHE A 598 3.84 20.21 45.20
CA PHE A 598 2.53 20.86 45.11
C PHE A 598 1.74 20.75 46.41
N ALA A 599 1.77 19.59 47.09
CA ALA A 599 1.10 19.39 48.37
C ALA A 599 1.62 20.34 49.46
N TYR A 600 2.95 20.49 49.57
CA TYR A 600 3.56 21.40 50.54
C TYR A 600 3.39 22.87 50.16
N ALA A 601 3.63 23.22 48.89
CA ALA A 601 3.56 24.60 48.41
C ALA A 601 2.14 25.19 48.49
N ARG A 602 1.10 24.38 48.26
CA ARG A 602 -0.30 24.85 48.36
C ARG A 602 -0.74 25.15 49.79
N ASN A 603 -0.07 24.57 50.79
CA ASN A 603 -0.43 24.67 52.20
C ASN A 603 0.57 25.54 53.01
N GLY A 604 1.37 26.38 52.34
CA GLY A 604 2.35 27.29 52.96
C GLY A 604 3.64 26.65 53.46
N GLY A 605 3.87 25.37 53.16
CA GLY A 605 5.06 24.60 53.53
C GLY A 605 6.26 24.82 52.59
N MET A 606 6.62 26.07 52.29
CA MET A 606 7.66 26.37 51.27
C MET A 606 9.06 25.84 51.61
N ARG A 607 9.38 25.72 52.91
CA ARG A 607 10.62 25.10 53.39
C ARG A 607 10.68 23.61 53.05
N GLU A 608 9.59 22.89 53.29
CA GLU A 608 9.49 21.46 52.98
C GLU A 608 9.44 21.22 51.47
N ALA A 609 8.73 22.07 50.71
CA ALA A 609 8.76 22.02 49.25
C ALA A 609 10.20 22.17 48.71
N SER A 610 10.98 23.10 49.27
CA SER A 610 12.39 23.31 48.90
C SER A 610 13.29 22.13 49.29
N ARG A 611 13.04 21.47 50.42
CA ARG A 611 13.72 20.22 50.81
C ARG A 611 13.46 19.13 49.77
N VAL A 612 12.20 18.92 49.38
CA VAL A 612 11.82 17.90 48.40
C VAL A 612 12.43 18.19 47.01
N LEU A 613 12.56 19.46 46.61
CA LEU A 613 13.26 19.84 45.37
C LEU A 613 14.75 19.47 45.41
N LYS A 614 15.38 19.64 46.57
CA LYS A 614 16.78 19.23 46.77
C LYS A 614 16.93 17.71 46.69
N GLU A 615 16.07 16.97 47.37
CA GLU A 615 16.03 15.50 47.33
C GLU A 615 15.80 14.98 45.89
N MET A 616 14.91 15.63 45.13
CA MET A 616 14.68 15.33 43.72
C MET A 616 15.96 15.47 42.88
N THR A 617 16.72 16.54 43.11
CA THR A 617 17.97 16.81 42.39
C THR A 617 19.09 15.85 42.80
N GLU A 618 19.21 15.53 44.09
CA GLU A 618 20.17 14.54 44.63
C GLU A 618 19.87 13.12 44.15
N ALA A 619 18.60 12.78 43.95
CA ALA A 619 18.17 11.52 43.35
C ALA A 619 18.45 11.43 41.83
N GLY A 620 19.01 12.48 41.22
CA GLY A 620 19.29 12.57 39.79
C GLY A 620 18.06 12.83 38.92
N VAL A 621 16.95 13.27 39.52
CA VAL A 621 15.71 13.61 38.80
C VAL A 621 15.72 15.11 38.48
N VAL A 622 15.72 15.46 37.19
CA VAL A 622 15.86 16.86 36.75
C VAL A 622 14.52 17.62 36.92
N PRO A 623 14.48 18.75 37.65
CA PRO A 623 13.30 19.60 37.78
C PRO A 623 12.83 20.17 36.43
N ASN A 624 11.51 20.22 36.20
CA ASN A 624 10.92 20.73 34.95
C ASN A 624 10.09 22.01 35.17
N VAL A 625 9.52 22.53 34.08
CA VAL A 625 8.71 23.76 34.09
C VAL A 625 7.55 23.69 35.10
N ILE A 626 6.92 22.52 35.26
CA ILE A 626 5.82 22.31 36.22
C ILE A 626 6.33 22.41 37.66
N THR A 627 7.53 21.91 37.94
CA THR A 627 8.17 22.00 39.27
C THR A 627 8.31 23.46 39.68
N TYR A 628 8.95 24.29 38.85
CA TYR A 628 9.17 25.70 39.14
C TYR A 628 7.87 26.53 39.14
N ASN A 629 6.95 26.25 38.20
CA ASN A 629 5.63 26.90 38.18
C ASN A 629 4.83 26.68 39.46
N THR A 630 4.99 25.52 40.09
CA THR A 630 4.35 25.23 41.38
C THR A 630 4.87 26.17 42.47
N PHE A 631 6.18 26.40 42.55
CA PHE A 631 6.76 27.39 43.48
C PHE A 631 6.34 28.82 43.16
N VAL A 632 6.41 29.24 41.88
CA VAL A 632 6.02 30.60 41.45
C VAL A 632 4.55 30.89 41.77
N SER A 633 3.65 29.95 41.47
CA SER A 633 2.21 30.10 41.74
C SER A 633 1.88 30.13 43.24
N SER A 634 2.59 29.37 44.06
CA SER A 634 2.46 29.42 45.53
C SER A 634 2.98 30.74 46.10
N CYS A 635 4.20 31.16 45.72
CA CYS A 635 4.77 32.46 46.12
C CYS A 635 3.84 33.63 45.73
N ALA A 636 3.30 33.61 44.51
CA ALA A 636 2.37 34.64 44.04
C ALA A 636 1.03 34.65 44.81
N ALA A 637 0.52 33.47 45.22
CA ALA A 637 -0.69 33.36 46.04
C ALA A 637 -0.49 33.91 47.46
N GLU A 638 0.72 33.82 48.01
CA GLU A 638 1.10 34.35 49.32
C GLU A 638 1.66 35.79 49.26
N ALA A 639 1.59 36.45 48.10
CA ALA A 639 2.10 37.80 47.85
C ALA A 639 3.63 37.97 47.99
N MET A 640 4.39 36.86 47.97
CA MET A 640 5.87 36.79 47.98
C MET A 640 6.44 36.95 46.56
N PHE A 641 6.25 38.12 45.95
CA PHE A 641 6.59 38.33 44.54
C PHE A 641 8.09 38.42 44.25
N VAL A 642 8.91 38.82 45.22
CA VAL A 642 10.38 38.90 45.05
C VAL A 642 10.95 37.49 44.95
N GLU A 643 10.52 36.63 45.87
CA GLU A 643 10.86 35.22 45.92
C GLU A 643 10.35 34.49 44.66
N ALA A 644 9.17 34.83 44.16
CA ALA A 644 8.65 34.30 42.90
C ALA A 644 9.56 34.65 41.69
N ILE A 645 10.08 35.88 41.63
CA ILE A 645 11.01 36.32 40.58
C ILE A 645 12.36 35.62 40.73
N ASP A 646 12.85 35.41 41.95
CA ASP A 646 14.09 34.68 42.20
C ASP A 646 13.99 33.21 41.79
N VAL A 647 12.82 32.58 41.96
CA VAL A 647 12.55 31.23 41.42
C VAL A 647 12.62 31.22 39.89
N ILE A 648 12.10 32.25 39.20
CA ILE A 648 12.21 32.37 37.73
C ILE A 648 13.68 32.51 37.30
N ARG A 649 14.46 33.34 37.99
CA ARG A 649 15.90 33.48 37.71
C ARG A 649 16.64 32.16 37.91
N HIS A 650 16.31 31.43 38.97
CA HIS A 650 16.90 30.12 39.23
C HIS A 650 16.52 29.11 38.14
N MET A 651 15.26 29.10 37.72
CA MET A 651 14.75 28.26 36.64
C MET A 651 15.54 28.49 35.33
N ILE A 652 15.74 29.76 34.94
CA ILE A 652 16.54 30.14 33.77
C ILE A 652 18.00 29.71 33.92
N LYS A 653 18.60 29.92 35.09
CA LYS A 653 20.00 29.52 35.38
C LYS A 653 20.22 28.01 35.25
N GLN A 654 19.23 27.20 35.59
CA GLN A 654 19.27 25.73 35.44
C GLN A 654 18.96 25.27 34.01
N GLY A 655 18.83 26.19 33.04
CA GLY A 655 18.51 25.88 31.65
C GLY A 655 17.05 25.50 31.40
N CYS A 656 16.16 25.72 32.37
CA CYS A 656 14.74 25.46 32.24
C CYS A 656 14.03 26.74 31.75
N LYS A 657 13.34 26.68 30.61
CA LYS A 657 12.72 27.88 30.00
C LYS A 657 11.33 28.15 30.60
N PRO A 658 11.07 29.35 31.17
CA PRO A 658 9.74 29.74 31.65
C PRO A 658 8.68 29.67 30.55
N ASP A 659 7.42 29.43 30.94
CA ASP A 659 6.28 29.41 30.02
C ASP A 659 5.27 30.52 30.33
N ASN A 660 4.26 30.67 29.47
CA ASN A 660 3.15 31.62 29.68
C ASN A 660 2.47 31.48 31.04
N ARG A 661 2.42 30.28 31.64
CA ARG A 661 1.79 30.08 32.95
C ARG A 661 2.68 30.60 34.08
N THR A 662 4.01 30.52 33.94
CA THR A 662 4.98 31.08 34.88
C THR A 662 4.73 32.58 35.08
N TYR A 663 4.70 33.34 33.99
CA TYR A 663 4.54 34.80 34.02
C TYR A 663 3.12 35.22 34.44
N ASN A 664 2.10 34.55 33.91
CA ASN A 664 0.70 34.85 34.26
C ASN A 664 0.40 34.61 35.74
N SER A 665 1.10 33.69 36.42
CA SER A 665 0.90 33.46 37.85
C SER A 665 1.27 34.69 38.69
N ILE A 666 2.34 35.40 38.31
CA ILE A 666 2.76 36.65 38.97
C ILE A 666 1.80 37.80 38.64
N VAL A 667 1.43 37.96 37.37
CA VAL A 667 0.50 39.00 36.91
C VAL A 667 -0.87 38.84 37.58
N ASP A 668 -1.42 37.62 37.61
CA ASP A 668 -2.69 37.31 38.29
C ASP A 668 -2.60 37.57 39.80
N GLY A 669 -1.46 37.27 40.44
CA GLY A 669 -1.20 37.60 41.83
C GLY A 669 -1.22 39.11 42.12
N TYR A 670 -0.52 39.93 41.31
CA TYR A 670 -0.56 41.39 41.45
C TYR A 670 -1.96 41.96 41.19
N CYS A 671 -2.66 41.45 40.19
CA CYS A 671 -4.03 41.86 39.85
C CYS A 671 -5.03 41.51 40.96
N LYS A 672 -4.93 40.34 41.60
CA LYS A 672 -5.79 39.94 42.74
C LYS A 672 -5.64 40.87 43.95
N LEU A 673 -4.45 41.44 44.14
CA LEU A 673 -4.17 42.42 45.20
C LEU A 673 -4.44 43.88 44.78
N ASN A 674 -5.10 44.10 43.63
CA ASN A 674 -5.35 45.42 43.02
C ASN A 674 -4.07 46.25 42.77
N ARG A 675 -2.90 45.62 42.62
CA ARG A 675 -1.61 46.28 42.36
C ARG A 675 -1.31 46.33 40.85
N HIS A 676 -2.21 46.95 40.09
CA HIS A 676 -2.16 46.96 38.61
C HIS A 676 -0.91 47.66 38.04
N ASP A 677 -0.40 48.69 38.72
CA ASP A 677 0.81 49.39 38.27
C ASP A 677 2.04 48.51 38.36
N LYS A 678 2.14 47.67 39.40
CA LYS A 678 3.23 46.68 39.55
C LYS A 678 3.09 45.52 38.57
N ALA A 679 1.87 45.12 38.21
CA ALA A 679 1.64 44.14 37.17
C ALA A 679 2.10 44.65 35.78
N LYS A 680 1.79 45.91 35.45
CA LYS A 680 2.26 46.54 34.20
C LYS A 680 3.77 46.73 34.19
N ALA A 681 4.36 47.17 35.30
CA ALA A 681 5.81 47.28 35.42
C ALA A 681 6.51 45.92 35.20
N PHE A 682 5.99 44.85 35.81
CA PHE A 682 6.53 43.49 35.62
C PHE A 682 6.47 43.01 34.16
N VAL A 683 5.39 43.32 33.43
CA VAL A 683 5.27 42.96 32.00
C VAL A 683 6.24 43.76 31.15
N ASN A 684 6.43 45.06 31.42
CA ASN A 684 7.40 45.89 30.70
C ASN A 684 8.86 45.46 30.97
N ASP A 685 9.15 45.00 32.19
CA ASP A 685 10.47 44.54 32.60
C ASP A 685 10.73 43.07 32.25
N LEU A 686 9.77 42.38 31.60
CA LEU A 686 9.84 40.95 31.30
C LEU A 686 11.03 40.60 30.39
N CYS A 687 11.31 41.45 29.39
CA CYS A 687 12.44 41.31 28.48
C CYS A 687 13.81 41.45 29.17
N MET A 688 13.86 42.12 30.33
CA MET A 688 15.06 42.26 31.15
C MET A 688 15.26 41.06 32.08
N LEU A 689 14.17 40.36 32.44
CA LEU A 689 14.19 39.16 33.29
C LEU A 689 14.48 37.89 32.49
N ASP A 690 13.90 37.77 31.29
CA ASP A 690 14.12 36.67 30.35
C ASP A 690 14.40 37.23 28.94
N PRO A 691 15.68 37.30 28.54
CA PRO A 691 16.08 37.78 27.22
C PRO A 691 15.59 36.90 26.05
N HIS A 692 15.00 35.73 26.31
CA HIS A 692 14.55 34.78 25.29
C HIS A 692 13.03 34.83 25.07
N VAL A 693 12.31 35.70 25.78
CA VAL A 693 10.87 35.95 25.56
C VAL A 693 10.65 36.64 24.20
N SER A 694 9.72 36.11 23.40
CA SER A 694 9.30 36.73 22.15
C SER A 694 8.34 37.91 22.40
N LYS A 695 8.34 38.91 21.51
CA LYS A 695 7.41 40.05 21.57
C LYS A 695 5.93 39.61 21.54
N ASP A 696 5.61 38.54 20.82
CA ASP A 696 4.25 37.97 20.77
C ASP A 696 3.83 37.40 22.13
N GLU A 697 4.76 36.84 22.89
CA GLU A 697 4.52 36.25 24.20
C GLU A 697 4.36 37.32 25.27
N GLU A 698 5.15 38.39 25.20
CA GLU A 698 4.99 39.61 25.99
C GLU A 698 3.59 40.25 25.78
N HIS A 699 3.15 40.36 24.51
CA HIS A 699 1.80 40.83 24.17
C HIS A 699 0.68 39.93 24.73
N ARG A 700 0.84 38.60 24.67
CA ARG A 700 -0.16 37.65 25.22
C ARG A 700 -0.28 37.72 26.74
N VAL A 701 0.83 37.89 27.45
CA VAL A 701 0.85 38.08 28.90
C VAL A 701 0.17 39.41 29.27
N ALA A 702 0.44 40.48 28.51
CA ALA A 702 -0.23 41.78 28.67
C ALA A 702 -1.76 41.68 28.45
N ASP A 703 -2.20 40.99 27.40
CA ASP A 703 -3.61 40.87 27.02
C ASP A 703 -4.45 40.02 28.01
N SER A 704 -3.87 38.94 28.53
CA SER A 704 -4.60 37.97 29.38
C SER A 704 -4.77 38.44 30.83
N GLY A 705 -3.84 39.25 31.37
CA GLY A 705 -3.86 39.75 32.74
C GLY A 705 -4.71 41.00 32.97
N LEU A 706 -4.85 41.87 31.96
CA LEU A 706 -5.52 43.17 32.09
C LEU A 706 -7.01 43.16 31.68
N LYS A 707 -7.48 42.18 30.91
CA LYS A 707 -8.90 42.07 30.46
C LYS A 707 -9.86 41.46 31.51
N LYS A 708 -9.36 40.79 32.56
CA LYS A 708 -10.18 40.00 33.50
C LYS A 708 -11.08 40.77 34.49
N ARG A 709 -11.21 42.10 34.42
CA ARG A 709 -12.10 42.86 35.32
C ARG A 709 -12.92 44.01 34.71
N ASN A 710 -13.02 44.11 33.39
CA ASN A 710 -14.07 44.94 32.77
C ASN A 710 -15.47 44.29 32.80
N SER A 711 -15.62 43.13 33.45
CA SER A 711 -16.85 42.32 33.48
C SER A 711 -17.46 42.13 34.88
N SER A 712 -17.19 43.01 35.86
CA SER A 712 -17.85 42.98 37.18
C SER A 712 -19.04 43.94 37.32
N ALA A 713 -19.79 44.18 36.23
CA ALA A 713 -21.08 44.86 36.25
C ALA A 713 -22.09 44.17 35.34
N ALA A 714 -22.57 42.99 35.74
CA ALA A 714 -23.90 42.47 35.41
C ALA A 714 -24.08 41.09 36.06
N VAL A 715 -24.90 41.02 37.11
CA VAL A 715 -25.46 39.77 37.65
C VAL A 715 -26.95 39.77 37.29
N LEU A 716 -27.40 38.77 36.54
CA LEU A 716 -28.68 38.04 36.61
C LEU A 716 -29.14 37.56 35.22
N ALA A 717 -29.05 36.24 34.99
CA ALA A 717 -30.15 35.35 34.60
C ALA A 717 -29.65 34.10 33.84
N ILE A 718 -29.93 32.94 34.40
CA ILE A 718 -30.04 31.60 33.78
C ILE A 718 -31.45 31.14 34.25
N PRO A 719 -32.34 30.47 33.47
CA PRO A 719 -32.12 29.18 32.76
C PRO A 719 -33.02 29.00 31.50
N PRO A 720 -33.40 27.78 31.04
CA PRO A 720 -32.62 26.72 30.38
C PRO A 720 -33.22 26.24 29.03
N SER A 721 -32.42 25.50 28.24
CA SER A 721 -32.77 24.42 27.30
C SER A 721 -34.06 24.48 26.44
N ALA A 722 -33.89 24.49 25.11
CA ALA A 722 -34.15 23.34 24.21
C ALA A 722 -34.70 23.75 22.82
N ILE A 723 -33.92 23.39 21.80
CA ILE A 723 -34.36 22.72 20.55
C ILE A 723 -35.17 23.54 19.51
N HIS A 724 -34.55 23.60 18.33
CA HIS A 724 -35.07 23.63 16.95
C HIS A 724 -34.83 24.89 16.11
N SER A 725 -34.03 24.66 15.06
CA SER A 725 -34.11 25.21 13.70
C SER A 725 -34.20 26.73 13.54
N GLN A 726 -33.08 27.35 13.17
CA GLN A 726 -32.97 28.21 11.98
C GLN A 726 -31.50 28.64 11.79
N CYS A 727 -30.74 27.76 11.15
CA CYS A 727 -29.64 28.15 10.24
C CYS A 727 -29.64 27.12 9.11
N LEU A 728 -30.75 27.10 8.36
CA LEU A 728 -30.79 26.65 6.98
C LEU A 728 -30.63 27.92 6.14
N GLY A 729 -29.47 28.07 5.53
CA GLY A 729 -29.16 29.26 4.73
C GLY A 729 -27.70 29.39 4.31
N SER A 730 -27.01 28.29 4.04
CA SER A 730 -25.84 28.25 3.14
C SER A 730 -25.45 26.80 2.89
N THR A 731 -26.28 26.10 2.13
CA THR A 731 -25.91 24.82 1.53
C THR A 731 -25.46 25.10 0.10
N LEU A 732 -24.35 24.48 -0.29
CA LEU A 732 -23.90 24.24 -1.67
C LEU A 732 -23.43 25.45 -2.47
N GLU A 733 -22.14 25.76 -2.36
CA GLU A 733 -21.33 25.94 -3.57
C GLU A 733 -20.10 25.04 -3.50
N ILE A 734 -19.88 24.42 -4.65
CA ILE A 734 -18.97 23.32 -4.95
C ILE A 734 -17.57 23.90 -5.11
N PHE A 735 -16.56 23.16 -4.64
CA PHE A 735 -15.16 23.38 -4.98
C PHE A 735 -15.00 23.34 -6.51
N SER A 736 -14.93 24.52 -7.13
CA SER A 736 -14.37 24.70 -8.47
C SER A 736 -12.85 24.91 -8.37
N SER A 737 -12.14 24.42 -9.38
CA SER A 737 -10.67 24.32 -9.47
C SER A 737 -9.91 25.66 -9.59
N ASN A 738 -10.56 26.82 -9.38
CA ASN A 738 -9.97 28.14 -9.66
C ASN A 738 -9.22 28.81 -8.49
N ALA A 739 -9.16 28.23 -7.29
CA ALA A 739 -8.49 28.89 -6.15
C ALA A 739 -7.00 28.50 -5.96
N LEU A 740 -6.50 27.54 -6.73
CA LEU A 740 -5.10 27.07 -6.66
C LEU A 740 -4.20 27.74 -7.72
N SER A 741 -4.72 28.09 -8.90
CA SER A 741 -3.97 28.80 -9.94
C SER A 741 -3.67 30.25 -9.54
N GLU A 742 -4.65 30.98 -9.02
CA GLU A 742 -4.45 32.38 -8.60
C GLU A 742 -3.53 32.53 -7.37
N ARG A 743 -3.52 31.55 -6.47
CA ARG A 743 -2.59 31.53 -5.31
C ARG A 743 -1.16 31.17 -5.71
N LEU A 744 -0.97 30.36 -6.75
CA LEU A 744 0.36 30.08 -7.33
C LEU A 744 0.90 31.28 -8.12
N ILE A 745 0.03 32.05 -8.77
CA ILE A 745 0.38 33.30 -9.47
C ILE A 745 0.79 34.40 -8.46
N ALA A 746 0.04 34.58 -7.37
CA ALA A 746 0.36 35.58 -6.35
C ALA A 746 1.63 35.27 -5.52
N LEU A 747 2.07 34.01 -5.48
CA LEU A 747 3.34 33.61 -4.85
C LEU A 747 4.56 33.78 -5.77
N ARG A 748 4.35 34.01 -7.08
CA ARG A 748 5.42 34.18 -8.08
C ARG A 748 5.87 35.65 -8.24
N GLU A 749 5.01 36.61 -7.91
CA GLU A 749 5.32 38.05 -7.99
C GLU A 749 6.09 38.60 -6.77
N LYS A 750 6.47 37.77 -5.78
CA LYS A 750 7.19 38.20 -4.56
C LYS A 750 8.67 37.81 -4.49
N LYS A 751 9.25 37.31 -5.58
CA LYS A 751 10.70 37.07 -5.71
C LYS A 751 11.19 37.49 -7.10
N SER A 752 11.29 38.79 -7.33
CA SER A 752 12.10 39.33 -8.40
C SER A 752 12.71 40.64 -7.91
N ASP A 753 13.79 40.50 -7.15
CA ASP A 753 14.84 41.50 -7.03
C ASP A 753 16.02 40.79 -6.35
N GLU A 754 16.96 40.30 -7.17
CA GLU A 754 18.40 40.28 -6.92
C GLU A 754 19.10 39.56 -8.10
N ASP A 755 19.62 40.40 -9.01
CA ASP A 755 20.81 40.30 -9.84
C ASP A 755 21.60 38.95 -9.87
N GLU A 756 21.45 38.14 -10.92
CA GLU A 756 22.49 37.23 -11.44
C GLU A 756 22.29 37.01 -12.96
N GLY A 757 23.37 36.76 -13.71
CA GLY A 757 23.45 36.77 -15.18
C GLY A 757 22.58 35.73 -15.94
N PRO A 758 22.73 35.60 -17.27
CA PRO A 758 21.82 34.79 -18.10
C PRO A 758 21.75 33.33 -17.60
N PRO A 759 20.54 32.75 -17.50
CA PRO A 759 20.33 31.43 -16.91
C PRO A 759 21.13 30.37 -17.68
N LYS A 760 21.93 29.60 -16.93
CA LYS A 760 22.73 28.51 -17.48
C LYS A 760 21.85 27.26 -17.60
N TYR A 761 21.34 26.99 -18.80
CA TYR A 761 20.51 25.81 -19.08
C TYR A 761 21.35 24.53 -19.15
N GLN A 762 20.84 23.44 -18.58
CA GLN A 762 21.48 22.12 -18.61
C GLN A 762 21.17 21.36 -19.91
N SER A 763 19.92 21.47 -20.37
CA SER A 763 19.44 20.85 -21.61
C SER A 763 18.62 21.84 -22.43
N VAL A 764 18.63 21.67 -23.74
CA VAL A 764 17.86 22.44 -24.71
C VAL A 764 16.97 21.49 -25.51
N ALA A 765 15.66 21.66 -25.41
CA ALA A 765 14.65 20.87 -26.10
C ALA A 765 14.14 21.59 -27.34
N LEU A 766 14.01 20.87 -28.45
CA LEU A 766 13.30 21.29 -29.66
C LEU A 766 12.04 20.44 -29.82
N ILE A 767 10.87 21.04 -29.66
CA ILE A 767 9.57 20.37 -29.80
C ILE A 767 9.02 20.64 -31.20
N ILE A 768 8.93 19.62 -32.04
CA ILE A 768 8.31 19.70 -33.36
C ILE A 768 6.85 19.30 -33.24
N GLY A 769 5.93 20.26 -33.47
CA GLY A 769 4.50 20.08 -33.25
C GLY A 769 4.03 20.61 -31.89
N VAL A 770 4.61 21.72 -31.41
CA VAL A 770 4.37 22.28 -30.07
C VAL A 770 2.89 22.66 -29.80
N THR A 771 2.10 22.87 -30.85
CA THR A 771 0.67 23.18 -30.74
C THR A 771 -0.22 21.93 -30.76
N GLY A 772 0.35 20.74 -30.96
CA GLY A 772 -0.37 19.46 -30.91
C GLY A 772 -0.59 18.98 -29.47
N ILE A 773 -1.34 17.90 -29.30
CA ILE A 773 -1.79 17.41 -27.98
C ILE A 773 -0.60 17.17 -27.01
N VAL A 774 0.35 16.33 -27.42
CA VAL A 774 1.53 16.01 -26.60
C VAL A 774 2.55 17.15 -26.61
N GLY A 775 2.72 17.83 -27.75
CA GLY A 775 3.64 18.96 -27.87
C GLY A 775 3.29 20.12 -26.93
N ASN A 776 2.00 20.35 -26.68
CA ASN A 776 1.53 21.35 -25.73
C ASN A 776 1.91 20.96 -24.28
N SER A 777 1.68 19.70 -23.92
CA SER A 777 2.02 19.16 -22.59
C SER A 777 3.55 19.21 -22.35
N LEU A 778 4.37 18.91 -23.36
CA LEU A 778 5.82 19.09 -23.31
C LEU A 778 6.23 20.56 -23.09
N ALA A 779 5.55 21.51 -23.74
CA ALA A 779 5.83 22.94 -23.56
C ALA A 779 5.45 23.46 -22.17
N GLU A 780 4.47 22.84 -21.51
CA GLU A 780 4.10 23.11 -20.11
C GLU A 780 5.12 22.50 -19.12
N ILE A 781 5.53 21.25 -19.35
CA ILE A 781 6.32 20.47 -18.40
C ILE A 781 7.82 20.76 -18.49
N LEU A 782 8.40 20.84 -19.69
CA LEU A 782 9.86 20.98 -19.85
C LEU A 782 10.46 22.19 -19.10
N PRO A 783 9.85 23.39 -19.12
CA PRO A 783 10.41 24.55 -18.42
C PRO A 783 10.28 24.52 -16.88
N LEU A 784 9.59 23.54 -16.29
CA LEU A 784 9.46 23.45 -14.83
C LEU A 784 10.82 23.15 -14.19
N SER A 785 11.05 23.71 -13.00
CA SER A 785 12.36 23.64 -12.32
C SER A 785 12.73 22.23 -11.84
N ASP A 786 11.75 21.37 -11.67
CA ASP A 786 11.89 19.99 -11.20
C ASP A 786 11.88 18.95 -12.33
N THR A 787 11.81 19.39 -13.59
CA THR A 787 11.81 18.47 -14.73
C THR A 787 13.18 17.81 -14.90
N PRO A 788 13.24 16.46 -14.98
CA PRO A 788 14.48 15.71 -15.17
C PRO A 788 15.28 16.21 -16.38
N GLY A 789 16.61 16.33 -16.24
CA GLY A 789 17.48 16.90 -17.26
C GLY A 789 17.46 18.43 -17.36
N GLY A 790 16.64 19.11 -16.53
CA GLY A 790 16.53 20.56 -16.47
C GLY A 790 17.59 21.26 -15.61
N PRO A 791 17.62 22.60 -15.57
CA PRO A 791 16.66 23.50 -16.20
C PRO A 791 16.73 23.46 -17.73
N TRP A 792 15.56 23.38 -18.38
CA TRP A 792 15.44 23.27 -19.83
C TRP A 792 15.24 24.64 -20.48
N LYS A 793 15.94 24.87 -21.59
CA LYS A 793 15.53 25.85 -22.61
C LYS A 793 14.65 25.13 -23.63
N VAL A 794 13.57 25.75 -24.08
CA VAL A 794 12.58 25.09 -24.94
C VAL A 794 12.29 25.91 -26.19
N TYR A 795 12.60 25.33 -27.34
CA TYR A 795 12.18 25.78 -28.65
C TYR A 795 10.92 25.02 -29.07
N GLY A 796 9.87 25.75 -29.44
CA GLY A 796 8.60 25.16 -29.90
C GLY A 796 8.35 25.49 -31.36
N VAL A 797 8.26 24.48 -32.23
CA VAL A 797 8.02 24.65 -33.67
C VAL A 797 6.61 24.22 -34.04
N ALA A 798 5.90 25.06 -34.78
CA ALA A 798 4.63 24.72 -35.42
C ALA A 798 4.41 25.56 -36.68
N ARG A 799 3.53 25.09 -37.57
CA ARG A 799 3.16 25.80 -38.81
C ARG A 799 2.31 27.04 -38.56
N SER A 800 1.42 26.95 -37.58
CA SER A 800 0.49 28.02 -37.22
C SER A 800 1.17 29.11 -36.38
N PRO A 801 0.60 30.31 -36.27
CA PRO A 801 1.02 31.30 -35.29
C PRO A 801 0.86 30.78 -33.85
N ARG A 802 1.59 31.38 -32.91
CA ARG A 802 1.53 31.03 -31.48
C ARG A 802 0.10 31.19 -30.96
N PRO A 803 -0.53 30.12 -30.46
CA PRO A 803 -1.90 30.21 -29.96
C PRO A 803 -1.94 30.89 -28.59
N THR A 804 -3.08 31.50 -28.26
CA THR A 804 -3.29 32.26 -27.02
C THR A 804 -3.16 31.40 -25.77
N TRP A 805 -3.57 30.13 -25.81
CA TRP A 805 -3.45 29.21 -24.67
C TRP A 805 -2.02 28.75 -24.38
N ASN A 806 -1.05 29.04 -25.26
CA ASN A 806 0.39 28.85 -24.99
C ASN A 806 1.13 30.18 -24.86
N ALA A 807 0.43 31.32 -24.69
CA ALA A 807 1.08 32.63 -24.60
C ALA A 807 1.98 32.73 -23.35
N ASP A 808 1.55 32.15 -22.23
CA ASP A 808 2.23 32.26 -20.94
C ASP A 808 3.35 31.23 -20.73
N HIS A 809 3.51 30.27 -21.65
CA HIS A 809 4.57 29.26 -21.54
C HIS A 809 5.94 29.89 -21.86
N PRO A 810 6.98 29.66 -21.05
CA PRO A 810 8.32 30.23 -21.30
C PRO A 810 9.05 29.44 -22.40
N ILE A 811 8.54 29.53 -23.63
CA ILE A 811 9.07 28.87 -24.84
C ILE A 811 9.46 29.89 -25.91
N ASP A 812 10.55 29.58 -26.62
CA ASP A 812 10.97 30.26 -27.84
C ASP A 812 10.16 29.67 -29.01
N TYR A 813 9.09 30.38 -29.40
CA TYR A 813 8.17 29.91 -30.43
C TYR A 813 8.68 30.22 -31.84
N ILE A 814 8.70 29.21 -32.70
CA ILE A 814 9.18 29.27 -34.08
C ILE A 814 8.05 28.85 -35.01
N GLN A 815 7.61 29.77 -35.86
CA GLN A 815 6.65 29.47 -36.90
C GLN A 815 7.38 28.92 -38.13
N CYS A 816 7.21 27.63 -38.44
CA CYS A 816 7.85 26.97 -39.57
C CYS A 816 6.98 25.84 -40.12
N ASP A 817 6.78 25.80 -41.44
CA ASP A 817 6.22 24.63 -42.12
C ASP A 817 7.34 23.65 -42.44
N ILE A 818 7.43 22.57 -41.66
CA ILE A 818 8.50 21.58 -41.82
C ILE A 818 8.34 20.68 -43.06
N SER A 819 7.24 20.81 -43.80
CA SER A 819 7.06 20.12 -45.09
C SER A 819 7.85 20.80 -46.21
N ASP A 820 8.20 22.08 -46.05
CA ASP A 820 9.06 22.82 -46.96
C ASP A 820 10.53 22.66 -46.54
N PRO A 821 11.39 22.00 -47.34
CA PRO A 821 12.78 21.74 -46.99
C PRO A 821 13.61 23.02 -46.86
N ASP A 822 13.40 24.02 -47.73
CA ASP A 822 14.20 25.25 -47.76
C ASP A 822 13.84 26.14 -46.55
N LEU A 823 12.55 26.20 -46.22
CA LEU A 823 12.08 26.92 -45.03
C LEU A 823 12.56 26.23 -43.74
N THR A 824 12.50 24.90 -43.69
CA THR A 824 13.01 24.12 -42.54
C THR A 824 14.49 24.37 -42.32
N GLN A 825 15.28 24.33 -43.40
CA GLN A 825 16.73 24.53 -43.34
C GLN A 825 17.08 25.94 -42.87
N SER A 826 16.49 26.97 -43.48
CA SER A 826 16.77 28.37 -43.13
C SER A 826 16.33 28.73 -41.70
N THR A 827 15.28 28.09 -41.18
CA THR A 827 14.71 28.41 -39.86
C THR A 827 15.37 27.63 -38.73
N LEU A 828 15.68 26.33 -38.92
CA LEU A 828 16.20 25.47 -37.86
C LEU A 828 17.73 25.40 -37.82
N SER A 829 18.44 25.69 -38.92
CA SER A 829 19.92 25.70 -38.92
C SER A 829 20.58 26.66 -37.91
N PRO A 830 19.99 27.80 -37.52
CA PRO A 830 20.56 28.65 -36.47
C PRO A 830 20.53 28.05 -35.06
N LEU A 831 19.74 26.99 -34.82
CA LEU A 831 19.55 26.37 -33.50
C LEU A 831 20.68 25.39 -33.15
N THR A 832 21.87 25.95 -32.88
CA THR A 832 23.10 25.17 -32.65
C THR A 832 23.23 24.59 -31.25
N ASP A 833 22.43 25.05 -30.28
CA ASP A 833 22.47 24.66 -28.87
C ASP A 833 21.53 23.50 -28.51
N VAL A 834 20.75 23.00 -29.46
CA VAL A 834 19.77 21.92 -29.24
C VAL A 834 20.46 20.63 -28.78
N THR A 835 19.93 20.05 -27.71
CA THR A 835 20.42 18.79 -27.11
C THR A 835 19.44 17.64 -27.27
N HIS A 836 18.13 17.92 -27.31
CA HIS A 836 17.08 16.91 -27.39
C HIS A 836 16.00 17.33 -28.39
N LEU A 837 15.59 16.40 -29.26
CA LEU A 837 14.50 16.60 -30.21
C LEU A 837 13.27 15.79 -29.78
N PHE A 838 12.11 16.45 -29.66
CA PHE A 838 10.82 15.81 -29.42
C PHE A 838 9.95 15.97 -30.67
N TYR A 839 9.77 14.89 -31.43
CA TYR A 839 8.98 14.90 -32.67
C TYR A 839 7.57 14.35 -32.40
N THR A 840 6.57 15.24 -32.36
CA THR A 840 5.20 14.91 -31.96
C THR A 840 4.14 15.33 -32.99
N THR A 841 4.50 15.42 -34.28
CA THR A 841 3.62 15.91 -35.35
C THR A 841 3.50 14.93 -36.52
N TRP A 842 2.43 15.08 -37.28
CA TRP A 842 2.17 14.34 -38.52
C TRP A 842 1.16 15.10 -39.39
N THR A 843 1.04 14.70 -40.66
CA THR A 843 0.03 15.20 -41.60
C THR A 843 -0.76 14.05 -42.20
N ASN A 844 -2.05 14.27 -42.45
CA ASN A 844 -2.91 13.31 -43.13
C ASN A 844 -2.93 13.54 -44.65
N ARG A 845 -2.98 12.44 -45.43
CA ARG A 845 -3.09 12.38 -46.89
C ARG A 845 -4.16 11.38 -47.31
N SER A 846 -4.45 11.34 -48.61
CA SER A 846 -5.60 10.60 -49.13
C SER A 846 -5.45 9.07 -48.99
N ASN A 847 -4.22 8.57 -49.01
CA ASN A 847 -3.90 7.17 -48.83
C ASN A 847 -2.62 6.96 -48.01
N GLU A 848 -2.44 5.75 -47.48
CA GLU A 848 -1.29 5.42 -46.64
C GLU A 848 0.08 5.62 -47.33
N THR A 849 0.20 5.35 -48.62
CA THR A 849 1.45 5.53 -49.37
C THR A 849 1.85 7.00 -49.41
N GLU A 850 0.90 7.89 -49.68
CA GLU A 850 1.12 9.35 -49.60
C GLU A 850 1.42 9.80 -48.17
N ASN A 851 0.79 9.18 -47.16
CA ASN A 851 1.12 9.44 -45.76
C ASN A 851 2.57 9.06 -45.44
N CYS A 852 3.07 7.92 -45.92
CA CYS A 852 4.48 7.52 -45.77
C CYS A 852 5.42 8.55 -46.40
N GLN A 853 5.13 8.98 -47.63
CA GLN A 853 5.95 9.97 -48.35
C GLN A 853 5.97 11.33 -47.64
N ALA A 854 4.80 11.89 -47.32
CA ALA A 854 4.69 13.22 -46.73
C ALA A 854 5.29 13.29 -45.32
N ASN A 855 4.94 12.34 -44.44
CA ASN A 855 5.45 12.33 -43.06
C ASN A 855 6.94 11.97 -43.01
N GLY A 856 7.39 11.07 -43.88
CA GLY A 856 8.81 10.75 -44.02
C GLY A 856 9.63 11.95 -44.48
N ALA A 857 9.14 12.73 -45.46
CA ALA A 857 9.78 13.95 -45.91
C ALA A 857 9.90 14.99 -44.79
N MET A 858 8.83 15.23 -44.03
CA MET A 858 8.84 16.16 -42.89
C MET A 858 9.91 15.79 -41.84
N LEU A 859 10.01 14.52 -41.46
CA LEU A 859 11.03 14.07 -40.50
C LEU A 859 12.44 14.21 -41.08
N ARG A 860 12.64 13.83 -42.36
CA ARG A 860 13.94 13.99 -43.03
C ARG A 860 14.38 15.45 -43.12
N ASN A 861 13.48 16.39 -43.41
CA ASN A 861 13.78 17.82 -43.46
C ASN A 861 14.32 18.32 -42.10
N VAL A 862 13.68 17.92 -41.00
CA VAL A 862 14.11 18.28 -39.65
C VAL A 862 15.46 17.64 -39.31
N LEU A 863 15.61 16.32 -39.47
CA LEU A 863 16.82 15.60 -39.08
C LEU A 863 18.05 16.00 -39.90
N SER A 864 17.90 16.12 -41.23
CA SER A 864 18.98 16.56 -42.12
C SER A 864 19.44 17.99 -41.85
N THR A 865 18.57 18.83 -41.29
CA THR A 865 18.95 20.18 -40.82
C THR A 865 19.58 20.13 -39.43
N LEU A 866 19.00 19.40 -38.49
CA LEU A 866 19.39 19.48 -37.08
C LEU A 866 20.69 18.72 -36.77
N ILE A 867 20.84 17.49 -37.26
CA ILE A 867 21.99 16.62 -36.97
C ILE A 867 23.35 17.27 -37.30
N PRO A 868 23.55 17.92 -38.46
CA PRO A 868 24.82 18.58 -38.78
C PRO A 868 25.01 19.94 -38.07
N ASN A 869 23.93 20.64 -37.70
CA ASN A 869 24.02 22.00 -37.14
C ASN A 869 23.99 22.05 -35.61
N ALA A 870 23.48 21.03 -34.94
CA ALA A 870 23.44 20.91 -33.48
C ALA A 870 24.47 19.89 -32.97
N PRO A 871 25.73 20.28 -32.71
CA PRO A 871 26.79 19.36 -32.30
C PRO A 871 26.45 18.61 -31.01
N ASN A 872 25.78 19.27 -30.06
CA ASN A 872 25.42 18.71 -28.75
C ASN A 872 24.11 17.92 -28.73
N LEU A 873 23.50 17.61 -29.88
CA LEU A 873 22.32 16.75 -29.95
C LEU A 873 22.65 15.35 -29.41
N GLN A 874 21.97 14.95 -28.33
CA GLN A 874 22.18 13.72 -27.56
C GLN A 874 21.07 12.70 -27.76
N HIS A 875 19.82 13.15 -27.95
CA HIS A 875 18.68 12.24 -28.00
C HIS A 875 17.53 12.73 -28.90
N ILE A 876 16.82 11.80 -29.53
CA ILE A 876 15.63 12.04 -30.35
C ILE A 876 14.46 11.18 -29.86
N CYS A 877 13.38 11.81 -29.38
CA CYS A 877 12.12 11.17 -29.06
C CYS A 877 11.17 11.24 -30.25
N LEU A 878 10.66 10.09 -30.71
CA LEU A 878 9.68 9.98 -31.79
C LEU A 878 8.33 9.50 -31.24
N LEU A 879 7.28 10.29 -31.46
CA LEU A 879 5.91 9.89 -31.14
C LEU A 879 5.27 9.16 -32.34
N THR A 880 4.80 7.94 -32.11
CA THR A 880 4.00 7.17 -33.06
C THR A 880 2.66 6.78 -32.39
N GLY A 881 2.25 5.51 -32.43
CA GLY A 881 1.01 5.05 -31.77
C GLY A 881 0.57 3.65 -32.17
N ARG A 882 -0.59 3.21 -31.66
CA ARG A 882 -1.18 1.86 -31.88
C ARG A 882 -1.40 1.43 -33.34
N LYS A 883 -1.35 2.37 -34.29
CA LYS A 883 -1.34 2.05 -35.71
C LYS A 883 -0.18 1.10 -36.07
N HIS A 884 0.89 1.09 -35.27
CA HIS A 884 1.98 0.11 -35.37
C HIS A 884 1.46 -1.34 -35.36
N TYR A 885 0.45 -1.65 -34.54
CA TYR A 885 -0.07 -3.02 -34.36
C TYR A 885 -1.34 -3.32 -35.15
N SER A 886 -2.09 -2.27 -35.50
CA SER A 886 -3.41 -2.39 -36.13
C SER A 886 -3.45 -2.04 -37.62
N GLY A 887 -2.38 -1.44 -38.15
CA GLY A 887 -2.26 -1.09 -39.57
C GLY A 887 -2.99 0.20 -39.96
N PRO A 888 -3.01 0.55 -41.27
CA PRO A 888 -3.61 1.77 -41.82
C PRO A 888 -5.06 2.01 -41.46
N PHE A 889 -5.44 3.29 -41.32
CA PHE A 889 -6.81 3.69 -40.94
C PHE A 889 -7.86 3.25 -41.97
N GLU A 890 -7.51 3.19 -43.26
CA GLU A 890 -8.36 2.71 -44.35
C GLU A 890 -8.73 1.22 -44.26
N LEU A 891 -8.01 0.47 -43.42
CA LEU A 891 -8.21 -0.95 -43.21
C LEU A 891 -8.99 -1.25 -41.93
N ALA A 892 -9.21 -0.24 -41.09
CA ALA A 892 -9.99 -0.40 -39.87
C ALA A 892 -11.47 -0.68 -40.19
N GLY A 893 -12.00 -1.79 -39.65
CA GLY A 893 -13.40 -2.20 -39.85
C GLY A 893 -13.65 -3.10 -41.08
N LYS A 894 -12.61 -3.49 -41.83
CA LYS A 894 -12.71 -4.53 -42.89
C LYS A 894 -12.55 -5.94 -42.29
N ASP A 895 -13.15 -6.96 -42.93
CA ASP A 895 -13.19 -8.34 -42.41
C ASP A 895 -11.80 -8.88 -42.01
N LYS A 896 -11.67 -9.38 -40.76
CA LYS A 896 -10.45 -10.01 -40.21
C LYS A 896 -9.91 -11.16 -41.08
N LEU A 897 -10.74 -11.80 -41.91
CA LEU A 897 -10.31 -12.83 -42.87
C LEU A 897 -9.44 -12.29 -44.01
N SER A 898 -9.46 -10.97 -44.24
CA SER A 898 -8.71 -10.30 -45.32
C SER A 898 -7.46 -9.56 -44.83
N PHE A 899 -7.26 -9.42 -43.51
CA PHE A 899 -6.17 -8.62 -42.95
C PHE A 899 -5.67 -9.10 -41.58
N PRO A 900 -4.35 -9.34 -41.41
CA PRO A 900 -3.79 -9.84 -40.15
C PRO A 900 -3.42 -8.67 -39.22
N ALA A 901 -4.40 -8.02 -38.59
CA ALA A 901 -4.11 -7.17 -37.43
C ALA A 901 -3.73 -8.04 -36.23
N HIS A 902 -2.83 -7.59 -35.36
CA HIS A 902 -2.49 -8.34 -34.14
C HIS A 902 -3.64 -8.38 -33.16
N ASP A 903 -3.70 -9.44 -32.35
CA ASP A 903 -4.62 -9.52 -31.22
C ASP A 903 -4.05 -8.79 -30.00
N PRO A 904 -4.86 -7.99 -29.28
CA PRO A 904 -4.44 -7.34 -28.04
C PRO A 904 -4.44 -8.32 -26.84
N PRO A 905 -3.69 -8.04 -25.76
CA PRO A 905 -2.97 -6.79 -25.50
C PRO A 905 -1.68 -6.67 -26.32
N PHE A 906 -1.46 -5.49 -26.89
CA PHE A 906 -0.28 -5.20 -27.69
C PHE A 906 0.96 -5.06 -26.81
N HIS A 907 2.05 -5.69 -27.22
CA HIS A 907 3.38 -5.55 -26.62
C HIS A 907 4.42 -5.28 -27.71
N GLU A 908 5.53 -4.68 -27.32
CA GLU A 908 6.50 -4.05 -28.22
C GLU A 908 7.28 -5.07 -29.08
N ASP A 909 7.30 -6.34 -28.68
CA ASP A 909 7.95 -7.45 -29.42
C ASP A 909 7.10 -7.98 -30.59
N LEU A 910 5.87 -7.48 -30.77
CA LEU A 910 5.04 -7.88 -31.90
C LEU A 910 5.67 -7.43 -33.24
N PRO A 911 5.69 -8.29 -34.27
CA PRO A 911 6.33 -7.96 -35.54
C PRO A 911 5.54 -6.89 -36.28
N ARG A 912 6.24 -6.12 -37.13
CA ARG A 912 5.59 -5.20 -38.08
C ARG A 912 4.63 -5.97 -39.00
N LEU A 913 3.53 -5.33 -39.36
CA LEU A 913 2.57 -5.86 -40.33
C LEU A 913 3.13 -5.73 -41.75
N ASP A 914 2.79 -6.67 -42.62
CA ASP A 914 3.17 -6.64 -44.05
C ASP A 914 2.26 -5.68 -44.84
N VAL A 915 2.31 -4.40 -44.47
CA VAL A 915 1.61 -3.30 -45.14
C VAL A 915 2.40 -2.00 -45.05
N PRO A 916 2.17 -1.07 -45.99
CA PRO A 916 2.58 0.32 -45.82
C PRO A 916 2.05 0.87 -44.50
N ASN A 917 2.90 1.52 -43.73
CA ASN A 917 2.53 2.21 -42.50
C ASN A 917 3.51 3.36 -42.27
N PHE A 918 3.01 4.60 -42.22
CA PHE A 918 3.90 5.74 -42.10
C PHE A 918 4.66 5.77 -40.76
N TYR A 919 4.16 5.10 -39.71
CA TYR A 919 4.94 4.93 -38.48
C TYR A 919 6.20 4.09 -38.68
N TYR A 920 6.14 3.03 -39.51
CA TYR A 920 7.34 2.25 -39.85
C TYR A 920 8.33 3.12 -40.63
N THR A 921 7.83 3.94 -41.56
CA THR A 921 8.67 4.88 -42.32
C THR A 921 9.38 5.87 -41.39
N LEU A 922 8.68 6.43 -40.40
CA LEU A 922 9.29 7.35 -39.42
C LEU A 922 10.33 6.65 -38.53
N GLU A 923 10.01 5.45 -38.02
CA GLU A 923 10.96 4.65 -37.24
C GLU A 923 12.21 4.29 -38.06
N ASP A 924 12.06 3.91 -39.34
CA ASP A 924 13.19 3.57 -40.21
C ASP A 924 14.08 4.77 -40.52
N ILE A 925 13.48 5.94 -40.79
CA ILE A 925 14.23 7.19 -40.99
C ILE A 925 15.00 7.56 -39.72
N LEU A 926 14.36 7.46 -38.55
CA LEU A 926 15.01 7.75 -37.28
C LEU A 926 16.25 6.86 -37.06
N LEU A 927 16.09 5.55 -37.24
CA LEU A 927 17.19 4.60 -37.08
C LEU A 927 18.32 4.87 -38.08
N GLU A 928 17.97 5.10 -39.35
CA GLU A 928 18.94 5.42 -40.41
C GLU A 928 19.75 6.70 -40.09
N GLU A 929 19.09 7.75 -39.58
CA GLU A 929 19.76 9.02 -39.28
C GLU A 929 20.56 8.99 -37.97
N VAL A 930 20.10 8.25 -36.96
CA VAL A 930 20.83 8.11 -35.70
C VAL A 930 22.14 7.35 -35.89
N GLU A 931 22.16 6.32 -36.75
CA GLU A 931 23.39 5.58 -37.10
C GLU A 931 24.47 6.48 -37.73
N LYS A 932 24.10 7.62 -38.32
CA LYS A 932 25.05 8.56 -38.95
C LYS A 932 25.81 9.43 -37.94
N LYS A 933 25.38 9.51 -36.68
CA LYS A 933 26.02 10.34 -35.64
C LYS A 933 26.36 9.52 -34.39
N GLU A 934 27.66 9.35 -34.14
CA GLU A 934 28.16 8.61 -32.99
C GLU A 934 27.67 9.23 -31.67
N GLY A 935 27.15 8.37 -30.77
CA GLY A 935 26.65 8.77 -29.45
C GLY A 935 25.24 9.37 -29.42
N LEU A 936 24.61 9.60 -30.57
CA LEU A 936 23.20 10.00 -30.64
C LEU A 936 22.30 8.81 -30.28
N THR A 937 21.31 9.04 -29.42
CA THR A 937 20.37 8.00 -28.97
C THR A 937 18.93 8.35 -29.33
N TYR A 938 18.01 7.38 -29.24
CA TYR A 938 16.61 7.62 -29.56
C TYR A 938 15.63 6.93 -28.61
N SER A 939 14.36 7.31 -28.65
CA SER A 939 13.26 6.57 -28.05
C SER A 939 12.01 6.69 -28.92
N ILE A 940 11.20 5.63 -29.00
CA ILE A 940 9.95 5.60 -29.76
C ILE A 940 8.78 5.37 -28.80
N HIS A 941 7.77 6.22 -28.84
CA HIS A 941 6.64 6.19 -27.92
C HIS A 941 5.34 5.90 -28.68
N ARG A 942 4.68 4.78 -28.32
CA ARG A 942 3.48 4.25 -28.97
C ARG A 942 2.27 4.34 -28.03
N PRO A 943 1.66 5.53 -27.88
CA PRO A 943 0.47 5.67 -27.07
C PRO A 943 -0.78 5.09 -27.74
N GLY A 944 -1.80 4.90 -26.90
CA GLY A 944 -3.17 4.63 -27.28
C GLY A 944 -3.96 5.83 -27.75
N VAL A 945 -5.27 5.81 -27.48
CA VAL A 945 -6.11 7.00 -27.67
C VAL A 945 -5.65 8.06 -26.67
N ILE A 946 -5.20 9.21 -27.20
CA ILE A 946 -4.62 10.26 -26.37
C ILE A 946 -5.73 11.12 -25.78
N PHE A 947 -5.74 11.26 -24.46
CA PHE A 947 -6.54 12.26 -23.77
C PHE A 947 -5.68 13.49 -23.54
N GLY A 948 -6.10 14.62 -24.11
CA GLY A 948 -5.31 15.84 -24.04
C GLY A 948 -6.00 17.04 -24.72
N PHE A 949 -5.33 18.18 -24.65
CA PHE A 949 -5.86 19.46 -25.14
C PHE A 949 -5.14 19.93 -26.41
N SER A 950 -5.86 19.98 -27.52
CA SER A 950 -5.46 20.70 -28.74
C SER A 950 -6.68 20.87 -29.64
N PRO A 951 -7.34 22.04 -29.61
CA PRO A 951 -8.61 22.26 -30.32
C PRO A 951 -8.59 21.87 -31.80
N HIS A 952 -7.48 22.17 -32.49
CA HIS A 952 -7.31 21.96 -33.94
C HIS A 952 -6.55 20.68 -34.31
N SER A 953 -6.41 19.71 -33.39
CA SER A 953 -5.69 18.45 -33.67
C SER A 953 -6.52 17.47 -34.48
N LEU A 954 -5.90 16.80 -35.46
CA LEU A 954 -6.51 15.77 -36.31
C LEU A 954 -6.94 14.50 -35.56
N MET A 955 -6.61 14.34 -34.27
CA MET A 955 -7.01 13.21 -33.43
C MET A 955 -7.54 13.69 -32.06
N ASN A 956 -8.29 14.80 -32.05
CA ASN A 956 -8.82 15.41 -30.83
C ASN A 956 -10.06 14.66 -30.30
N MET A 957 -9.85 13.55 -29.58
CA MET A 957 -10.94 12.76 -29.01
C MET A 957 -11.80 13.57 -28.01
N ILE A 958 -11.16 14.24 -27.04
CA ILE A 958 -11.85 14.92 -25.95
C ILE A 958 -12.66 16.11 -26.47
N GLY A 959 -12.04 16.98 -27.28
CA GLY A 959 -12.73 18.14 -27.85
C GLY A 959 -13.91 17.73 -28.71
N THR A 960 -13.74 16.72 -29.58
CA THR A 960 -14.82 16.24 -30.44
C THR A 960 -16.03 15.73 -29.64
N LEU A 961 -15.78 14.95 -28.58
CA LEU A 961 -16.86 14.48 -27.69
C LEU A 961 -17.54 15.63 -26.94
N CYS A 962 -16.79 16.65 -26.52
CA CYS A 962 -17.34 17.84 -25.88
C CYS A 962 -18.24 18.65 -26.83
N VAL A 963 -17.80 18.87 -28.06
CA VAL A 963 -18.58 19.56 -29.11
C VAL A 963 -19.88 18.81 -29.37
N TYR A 964 -19.82 17.49 -29.53
CA TYR A 964 -21.02 16.66 -29.69
C TYR A 964 -21.98 16.81 -28.50
N ALA A 965 -21.47 16.72 -27.28
CA ALA A 965 -22.30 16.88 -26.08
C ALA A 965 -22.92 18.29 -25.96
N ALA A 966 -22.18 19.34 -26.34
CA ALA A 966 -22.67 20.71 -26.37
C ALA A 966 -23.79 20.90 -27.41
N ILE A 967 -23.67 20.30 -28.60
CA ILE A 967 -24.72 20.30 -29.63
C ILE A 967 -25.96 19.57 -29.11
N CYS A 968 -25.81 18.37 -28.53
CA CYS A 968 -26.94 17.65 -27.96
C CYS A 968 -27.66 18.45 -26.86
N LYS A 969 -26.90 19.15 -26.01
CA LYS A 969 -27.46 20.04 -24.98
C LYS A 969 -28.26 21.17 -25.60
N HIS A 970 -27.71 21.84 -26.60
CA HIS A 970 -28.33 22.98 -27.24
C HIS A 970 -29.63 22.59 -27.97
N GLU A 971 -29.64 21.44 -28.62
CA GLU A 971 -30.81 20.92 -29.33
C GLU A 971 -31.82 20.18 -28.42
N GLY A 972 -31.49 19.97 -27.14
CA GLY A 972 -32.35 19.25 -26.20
C GLY A 972 -32.53 17.76 -26.53
N VAL A 973 -31.56 17.14 -27.21
CA VAL A 973 -31.60 15.73 -27.60
C VAL A 973 -30.71 14.86 -26.69
N PRO A 974 -31.08 13.59 -26.39
CA PRO A 974 -30.23 12.71 -25.60
C PRO A 974 -28.89 12.41 -26.26
N LEU A 975 -27.84 12.29 -25.44
CA LEU A 975 -26.50 11.91 -25.86
C LEU A 975 -26.45 10.41 -26.19
N ARG A 976 -26.47 10.05 -27.47
CA ARG A 976 -26.39 8.66 -27.94
C ARG A 976 -24.95 8.26 -28.23
N PHE A 977 -24.57 7.03 -27.91
CA PHE A 977 -23.24 6.51 -28.17
C PHE A 977 -23.08 6.13 -29.65
N PRO A 978 -22.13 6.74 -30.40
CA PRO A 978 -21.81 6.30 -31.75
C PRO A 978 -20.90 5.06 -31.67
N GLY A 979 -21.20 4.03 -32.45
CA GLY A 979 -20.33 2.86 -32.61
C GLY A 979 -20.94 1.50 -32.28
N SER A 980 -20.06 0.54 -32.03
CA SER A 980 -20.40 -0.89 -31.92
C SER A 980 -20.70 -1.32 -30.49
N LYS A 981 -21.41 -2.44 -30.34
CA LYS A 981 -21.64 -3.06 -29.02
C LYS A 981 -20.31 -3.50 -28.36
N ALA A 982 -19.33 -3.88 -29.17
CA ALA A 982 -18.01 -4.26 -28.70
C ALA A 982 -17.26 -3.09 -28.03
N ALA A 983 -17.33 -1.87 -28.59
CA ALA A 983 -16.75 -0.68 -27.97
C ALA A 983 -17.52 -0.24 -26.71
N TRP A 984 -18.84 -0.37 -26.71
CA TRP A 984 -19.70 -0.01 -25.58
C TRP A 984 -19.49 -0.90 -24.35
N GLU A 985 -19.43 -2.23 -24.56
CA GLU A 985 -19.33 -3.23 -23.51
C GLU A 985 -17.89 -3.68 -23.21
N GLY A 986 -16.96 -3.45 -24.14
CA GLY A 986 -15.56 -3.86 -24.06
C GLY A 986 -14.71 -2.96 -23.15
N TYR A 987 -13.50 -3.45 -22.86
CA TYR A 987 -12.49 -2.64 -22.17
C TYR A 987 -11.73 -1.77 -23.16
N SER A 988 -11.33 -0.60 -22.69
CA SER A 988 -10.48 0.36 -23.38
C SER A 988 -9.50 0.93 -22.39
N ASP A 989 -8.37 1.37 -22.89
CA ASP A 989 -7.37 2.16 -22.18
C ASP A 989 -7.15 3.47 -22.95
N ALA A 990 -6.52 4.43 -22.28
CA ALA A 990 -6.18 5.72 -22.85
C ALA A 990 -4.77 6.11 -22.43
N SER A 991 -4.24 7.15 -23.07
CA SER A 991 -2.92 7.71 -22.77
C SER A 991 -3.06 9.20 -22.54
N ASP A 992 -2.85 9.64 -21.31
CA ASP A 992 -2.90 11.03 -20.93
C ASP A 992 -1.70 11.79 -21.54
N ALA A 993 -1.95 12.97 -22.10
CA ALA A 993 -0.93 13.74 -22.81
C ALA A 993 0.24 14.16 -21.91
N ASP A 994 -0.02 14.47 -20.63
CA ASP A 994 1.03 14.82 -19.67
C ASP A 994 1.86 13.58 -19.32
N LEU A 995 1.21 12.41 -19.20
CA LEU A 995 1.92 11.15 -18.97
C LEU A 995 2.82 10.77 -20.15
N ILE A 996 2.38 11.02 -21.40
CA ILE A 996 3.21 10.78 -22.59
C ILE A 996 4.40 11.74 -22.59
N ALA A 997 4.20 13.01 -22.25
CA ALA A 997 5.28 13.99 -22.15
C ALA A 997 6.30 13.59 -21.06
N GLU A 998 5.84 13.20 -19.87
CA GLU A 998 6.68 12.63 -18.80
C GLU A 998 7.45 11.39 -19.27
N HIS A 999 6.80 10.51 -20.03
CA HIS A 999 7.40 9.29 -20.58
C HIS A 999 8.50 9.61 -21.61
N GLN A 1000 8.29 10.59 -22.48
CA GLN A 1000 9.29 11.05 -23.43
C GLN A 1000 10.50 11.71 -22.73
N ILE A 1001 10.24 12.57 -21.74
CA ILE A 1001 11.30 13.22 -20.96
C ILE A 1001 12.11 12.19 -20.18
N TRP A 1002 11.44 11.21 -19.56
CA TRP A 1002 12.12 10.11 -18.88
C TRP A 1002 13.03 9.33 -19.83
N ALA A 1003 12.51 8.91 -20.99
CA ALA A 1003 13.30 8.12 -21.93
C ALA A 1003 14.50 8.90 -22.52
N ALA A 1004 14.36 10.22 -22.62
CA ALA A 1004 15.42 11.11 -23.08
C ALA A 1004 16.62 11.18 -22.12
N VAL A 1005 16.37 11.17 -20.81
CA VAL A 1005 17.41 11.40 -19.79
C VAL A 1005 17.90 10.11 -19.13
N ASP A 1006 17.08 9.07 -19.08
CA ASP A 1006 17.42 7.81 -18.43
C ASP A 1006 18.32 6.94 -19.33
N PRO A 1007 19.53 6.52 -18.87
CA PRO A 1007 20.42 5.68 -19.66
C PRO A 1007 19.84 4.34 -20.09
N TYR A 1008 18.93 3.75 -19.31
CA TYR A 1008 18.36 2.44 -19.57
C TYR A 1008 17.21 2.49 -20.58
N ALA A 1009 16.60 3.65 -20.79
CA ALA A 1009 15.47 3.82 -21.70
C ALA A 1009 15.90 4.17 -23.15
N LYS A 1010 17.20 4.29 -23.40
CA LYS A 1010 17.75 4.70 -24.71
C LYS A 1010 17.70 3.56 -25.72
N ASN A 1011 17.45 3.93 -26.96
CA ASN A 1011 17.40 3.10 -28.16
C ASN A 1011 16.28 2.05 -28.15
N GLU A 1012 15.16 2.38 -27.50
CA GLU A 1012 14.04 1.48 -27.30
C GLU A 1012 12.72 2.05 -27.81
N ALA A 1013 11.80 1.15 -28.16
CA ALA A 1013 10.40 1.47 -28.39
C ALA A 1013 9.55 1.02 -27.20
N PHE A 1014 8.61 1.88 -26.79
CA PHE A 1014 7.75 1.70 -25.63
C PHE A 1014 6.29 2.02 -25.96
N ASN A 1015 5.38 1.18 -25.47
CA ASN A 1015 3.98 1.52 -25.35
C ASN A 1015 3.77 2.45 -24.16
N CYS A 1016 2.76 3.34 -24.27
CA CYS A 1016 2.40 4.27 -23.22
C CYS A 1016 0.89 4.24 -22.99
N SER A 1017 0.42 3.79 -21.83
CA SER A 1017 -0.98 3.87 -21.42
C SER A 1017 -1.09 4.35 -19.98
N ASN A 1018 -2.27 4.81 -19.59
CA ASN A 1018 -2.58 5.34 -18.26
C ASN A 1018 -2.33 4.33 -17.12
N GLY A 1019 -2.27 3.04 -17.45
CA GLY A 1019 -2.07 1.95 -16.49
C GLY A 1019 -3.36 1.41 -15.88
N ASP A 1020 -4.52 1.94 -16.25
CA ASP A 1020 -5.86 1.42 -15.96
C ASP A 1020 -6.66 1.11 -17.24
N VAL A 1021 -7.81 0.45 -17.07
CA VAL A 1021 -8.77 0.17 -18.16
C VAL A 1021 -10.17 0.62 -17.75
N PHE A 1022 -10.97 1.04 -18.71
CA PHE A 1022 -12.34 1.51 -18.53
C PHE A 1022 -13.29 0.96 -19.60
N LYS A 1023 -14.59 1.22 -19.43
CA LYS A 1023 -15.61 0.96 -20.45
C LYS A 1023 -16.22 2.27 -20.90
N TRP A 1024 -16.39 2.45 -22.20
CA TRP A 1024 -16.95 3.68 -22.75
C TRP A 1024 -18.34 3.99 -22.19
N LYS A 1025 -19.16 2.98 -21.88
CA LYS A 1025 -20.46 3.19 -21.23
C LYS A 1025 -20.44 3.92 -19.89
N HIS A 1026 -19.33 3.81 -19.15
CA HIS A 1026 -19.17 4.56 -17.90
C HIS A 1026 -18.73 6.00 -18.19
N PHE A 1027 -17.86 6.20 -19.18
CA PHE A 1027 -17.36 7.53 -19.55
C PHE A 1027 -18.43 8.34 -20.29
N TRP A 1028 -19.34 7.67 -20.98
CA TRP A 1028 -20.49 8.30 -21.60
C TRP A 1028 -21.38 9.01 -20.58
N LYS A 1029 -21.63 8.35 -19.44
CA LYS A 1029 -22.34 8.96 -18.31
C LYS A 1029 -21.61 10.18 -17.76
N VAL A 1030 -20.28 10.09 -17.63
CA VAL A 1030 -19.46 11.21 -17.18
C VAL A 1030 -19.56 12.39 -18.15
N LEU A 1031 -19.51 12.15 -19.46
CA LEU A 1031 -19.68 13.18 -20.48
C LEU A 1031 -21.07 13.84 -20.39
N GLY A 1032 -22.13 13.03 -20.27
CA GLY A 1032 -23.50 13.52 -20.05
C GLY A 1032 -23.62 14.39 -18.78
N GLU A 1033 -23.06 13.93 -17.66
CA GLU A 1033 -23.01 14.68 -16.39
C GLU A 1033 -22.27 16.03 -16.55
N GLN A 1034 -21.13 16.03 -17.25
CA GLN A 1034 -20.31 17.23 -17.46
C GLN A 1034 -21.01 18.31 -18.27
N PHE A 1035 -21.88 17.94 -19.21
CA PHE A 1035 -22.63 18.90 -20.03
C PHE A 1035 -24.07 19.08 -19.56
N GLY A 1036 -24.57 18.25 -18.63
CA GLY A 1036 -25.96 18.29 -18.18
C GLY A 1036 -26.93 17.76 -19.23
N VAL A 1037 -26.54 16.71 -19.96
CA VAL A 1037 -27.33 16.07 -21.03
C VAL A 1037 -27.66 14.64 -20.64
N GLU A 1038 -28.91 14.23 -20.82
CA GLU A 1038 -29.34 12.86 -20.56
C GLU A 1038 -28.69 11.88 -21.57
N CYS A 1039 -28.19 10.75 -21.09
CA CYS A 1039 -27.66 9.70 -21.96
C CYS A 1039 -28.79 8.85 -22.54
N GLY A 1040 -28.87 8.74 -23.87
CA GLY A 1040 -29.84 7.88 -24.54
C GLY A 1040 -29.54 6.39 -24.39
N GLU A 1041 -30.49 5.54 -24.78
CA GLU A 1041 -30.26 4.09 -24.87
C GLU A 1041 -29.21 3.76 -25.94
N PHE A 1042 -28.47 2.67 -25.72
CA PHE A 1042 -27.47 2.21 -26.67
C PHE A 1042 -28.14 1.64 -27.92
N GLU A 1043 -27.82 2.19 -29.08
CA GLU A 1043 -28.24 1.74 -30.41
C GLU A 1043 -26.99 1.35 -31.21
N GLU A 1044 -26.99 0.16 -31.81
CA GLU A 1044 -25.82 -0.36 -32.52
C GLU A 1044 -25.70 0.24 -33.92
N GLY A 1045 -24.49 0.67 -34.29
CA GLY A 1045 -24.17 1.08 -35.67
C GLY A 1045 -24.39 2.56 -35.98
N LEU A 1046 -24.64 3.40 -34.97
CA LEU A 1046 -24.66 4.86 -35.14
C LEU A 1046 -23.27 5.42 -35.48
N LYS A 1047 -23.21 6.40 -36.39
CA LYS A 1047 -22.00 7.13 -36.74
C LYS A 1047 -22.16 8.61 -36.42
N LEU A 1048 -21.16 9.17 -35.76
CA LEU A 1048 -21.15 10.57 -35.37
C LEU A 1048 -21.05 11.49 -36.58
N GLU A 1049 -20.33 11.08 -37.64
CA GLU A 1049 -20.25 11.82 -38.90
C GLU A 1049 -21.62 12.03 -39.56
N ASP A 1050 -22.47 11.00 -39.54
CA ASP A 1050 -23.83 11.08 -40.07
C ASP A 1050 -24.73 11.96 -39.17
N MET A 1051 -24.57 11.85 -37.85
CA MET A 1051 -25.38 12.59 -36.87
C MET A 1051 -25.06 14.10 -36.86
N MET A 1052 -23.81 14.47 -37.07
CA MET A 1052 -23.34 15.86 -37.00
C MET A 1052 -23.42 16.61 -38.34
N LYS A 1053 -23.84 15.93 -39.42
CA LYS A 1053 -23.99 16.54 -40.74
C LYS A 1053 -25.05 17.65 -40.72
N GLY A 1054 -24.68 18.85 -41.19
CA GLY A 1054 -25.60 19.98 -41.25
C GLY A 1054 -25.74 20.76 -39.93
N LYS A 1055 -24.89 20.50 -38.93
CA LYS A 1055 -24.91 21.16 -37.61
C LYS A 1055 -24.01 22.39 -37.52
N GLU A 1056 -23.47 22.87 -38.64
CA GLU A 1056 -22.54 24.00 -38.69
C GLU A 1056 -23.19 25.27 -38.13
N GLY A 1057 -24.43 25.56 -38.54
CA GLY A 1057 -25.19 26.71 -38.03
C GLY A 1057 -25.51 26.61 -36.53
N VAL A 1058 -25.78 25.40 -36.03
CA VAL A 1058 -26.02 25.16 -34.60
C VAL A 1058 -24.75 25.43 -33.79
N TRP A 1059 -23.59 25.03 -34.31
CA TRP A 1059 -22.31 25.32 -33.66
C TRP A 1059 -21.99 26.81 -33.64
N GLU A 1060 -22.24 27.53 -34.75
CA GLU A 1060 -22.09 29.00 -34.80
C GLU A 1060 -22.96 29.71 -33.75
N GLU A 1061 -24.20 29.24 -33.54
CA GLU A 1061 -25.07 29.74 -32.48
C GLU A 1061 -24.50 29.46 -31.08
N ILE A 1062 -24.03 28.24 -30.81
CA ILE A 1062 -23.40 27.88 -29.52
C ILE A 1062 -22.18 28.75 -29.23
N VAL A 1063 -21.30 28.94 -30.21
CA VAL A 1063 -20.09 29.75 -30.08
C VAL A 1063 -20.44 31.19 -29.72
N LYS A 1064 -21.43 31.76 -30.41
CA LYS A 1064 -21.88 33.12 -30.19
C LYS A 1064 -22.57 33.29 -28.84
N ASP A 1065 -23.50 32.41 -28.48
CA ASP A 1065 -24.33 32.54 -27.28
C ASP A 1065 -23.53 32.36 -25.98
N ASN A 1066 -22.49 31.52 -26.02
CA ASN A 1066 -21.66 31.25 -24.85
C ASN A 1066 -20.35 32.07 -24.82
N GLY A 1067 -20.13 32.97 -25.80
CA GLY A 1067 -18.93 33.79 -25.88
C GLY A 1067 -17.64 32.95 -25.98
N LEU A 1068 -17.70 31.87 -26.76
CA LEU A 1068 -16.59 30.94 -26.97
C LEU A 1068 -15.55 31.52 -27.93
N VAL A 1069 -14.39 30.87 -28.00
CA VAL A 1069 -13.40 31.14 -29.04
C VAL A 1069 -14.01 30.85 -30.41
N GLU A 1070 -13.90 31.82 -31.32
CA GLU A 1070 -14.42 31.69 -32.68
C GLU A 1070 -13.76 30.50 -33.38
N THR A 1071 -14.57 29.46 -33.65
CA THR A 1071 -14.14 28.19 -34.24
C THR A 1071 -15.20 27.67 -35.18
N LYS A 1072 -14.79 27.03 -36.28
CA LYS A 1072 -15.72 26.32 -37.16
C LYS A 1072 -15.93 24.89 -36.68
N LEU A 1073 -17.10 24.32 -36.98
CA LEU A 1073 -17.43 22.96 -36.56
C LEU A 1073 -16.43 21.93 -37.11
N GLU A 1074 -16.01 22.08 -38.36
CA GLU A 1074 -14.99 21.22 -38.99
C GLU A 1074 -13.58 21.32 -38.37
N GLU A 1075 -13.29 22.38 -37.61
CA GLU A 1075 -11.99 22.61 -36.99
C GLU A 1075 -11.87 21.90 -35.63
N VAL A 1076 -12.99 21.77 -34.91
CA VAL A 1076 -13.04 21.21 -33.54
C VAL A 1076 -13.75 19.85 -33.46
N GLY A 1077 -14.53 19.50 -34.49
CA GLY A 1077 -15.30 18.26 -34.59
C GLY A 1077 -14.66 17.23 -35.51
N VAL A 1078 -13.85 16.33 -34.95
CA VAL A 1078 -13.13 15.29 -35.71
C VAL A 1078 -13.91 13.97 -35.68
N TRP A 1079 -15.06 13.94 -36.35
CA TRP A 1079 -16.05 12.85 -36.24
C TRP A 1079 -15.52 11.48 -36.69
N TRP A 1080 -14.84 11.44 -37.84
CA TRP A 1080 -14.29 10.19 -38.42
C TRP A 1080 -13.37 9.46 -37.44
N PHE A 1081 -12.64 10.19 -36.60
CA PHE A 1081 -11.70 9.61 -35.65
C PHE A 1081 -12.44 8.97 -34.46
N VAL A 1082 -13.49 9.62 -33.96
CA VAL A 1082 -14.35 9.04 -32.91
C VAL A 1082 -15.04 7.78 -33.42
N ASP A 1083 -15.60 7.82 -34.63
CA ASP A 1083 -16.24 6.67 -35.25
C ASP A 1083 -15.24 5.51 -35.46
N LEU A 1084 -14.01 5.82 -35.88
CA LEU A 1084 -12.92 4.85 -35.98
C LEU A 1084 -12.60 4.19 -34.63
N VAL A 1085 -12.50 4.98 -33.54
CA VAL A 1085 -12.22 4.47 -32.19
C VAL A 1085 -13.35 3.57 -31.69
N PHE A 1086 -14.61 3.90 -31.99
CA PHE A 1086 -15.78 3.13 -31.54
C PHE A 1086 -16.25 2.01 -32.49
N SER A 1087 -15.62 1.87 -33.66
CA SER A 1087 -15.97 0.86 -34.66
C SER A 1087 -15.52 -0.57 -34.35
N GLY A 1088 -14.53 -0.78 -33.46
CA GLY A 1088 -13.84 -2.08 -33.31
C GLY A 1088 -13.79 -2.67 -31.90
N GLU A 1089 -13.30 -3.92 -31.79
CA GLU A 1089 -13.13 -4.64 -30.52
C GLU A 1089 -11.89 -4.16 -29.73
N CYS A 1090 -12.07 -4.07 -28.41
CA CYS A 1090 -11.07 -3.98 -27.32
C CYS A 1090 -9.59 -3.88 -27.75
N LYS A 1091 -9.04 -2.66 -27.89
CA LYS A 1091 -7.62 -2.40 -28.21
C LYS A 1091 -6.87 -1.98 -26.95
N LEU A 1092 -6.07 -2.87 -26.36
CA LEU A 1092 -5.32 -2.61 -25.11
C LEU A 1092 -3.82 -2.70 -25.34
N ASP A 1093 -3.04 -1.85 -24.69
CA ASP A 1093 -1.57 -1.95 -24.67
C ASP A 1093 -1.05 -2.51 -23.34
N SER A 1094 0.04 -3.28 -23.41
CA SER A 1094 0.88 -3.60 -22.27
C SER A 1094 1.92 -2.51 -22.06
N MET A 1095 2.09 -2.08 -20.81
CA MET A 1095 3.11 -1.12 -20.35
C MET A 1095 4.26 -1.82 -19.61
N ASN A 1096 4.36 -3.15 -19.67
CA ASN A 1096 5.33 -3.90 -18.88
C ASN A 1096 6.77 -3.52 -19.21
N LYS A 1097 7.11 -3.34 -20.49
CA LYS A 1097 8.47 -2.96 -20.91
C LYS A 1097 8.86 -1.61 -20.32
N SER A 1098 7.99 -0.60 -20.40
CA SER A 1098 8.20 0.70 -19.75
C SER A 1098 8.46 0.56 -18.25
N LYS A 1099 7.69 -0.28 -17.55
CA LYS A 1099 7.84 -0.53 -16.10
C LYS A 1099 9.13 -1.26 -15.75
N GLU A 1100 9.52 -2.25 -16.55
CA GLU A 1100 10.76 -3.00 -16.39
C GLU A 1100 12.00 -2.11 -16.58
N HIS A 1101 11.88 -1.07 -17.40
CA HIS A 1101 12.92 -0.05 -17.60
C HIS A 1101 12.86 1.07 -16.54
N GLY A 1102 11.90 1.05 -15.61
CA GLY A 1102 11.83 1.98 -14.48
C GLY A 1102 10.78 3.09 -14.62
N PHE A 1103 10.03 3.15 -15.73
CA PHE A 1103 8.93 4.11 -15.86
C PHE A 1103 7.66 3.61 -15.15
N LEU A 1104 7.35 4.22 -14.01
CA LEU A 1104 6.20 3.87 -13.17
C LEU A 1104 5.07 4.92 -13.20
N GLY A 1105 5.08 5.80 -14.20
CA GLY A 1105 4.05 6.82 -14.39
C GLY A 1105 2.65 6.19 -14.54
N PHE A 1106 1.66 6.80 -13.92
CA PHE A 1106 0.27 6.35 -13.91
C PHE A 1106 -0.67 7.56 -13.97
N ARG A 1107 -1.82 7.40 -14.64
CA ARG A 1107 -2.94 8.36 -14.61
C ARG A 1107 -4.23 7.59 -14.45
N ASN A 1108 -5.16 8.09 -13.64
CA ASN A 1108 -6.52 7.55 -13.62
C ASN A 1108 -7.28 8.05 -14.84
N SER A 1109 -7.74 7.14 -15.71
CA SER A 1109 -8.37 7.52 -16.98
C SER A 1109 -9.65 8.35 -16.79
N LYS A 1110 -10.42 8.12 -15.71
CA LYS A 1110 -11.66 8.90 -15.45
C LYS A 1110 -11.34 10.32 -15.01
N SER A 1111 -10.39 10.49 -14.10
CA SER A 1111 -9.95 11.81 -13.65
C SER A 1111 -9.25 12.58 -14.77
N SER A 1112 -8.42 11.91 -15.57
CA SER A 1112 -7.80 12.47 -16.78
C SER A 1112 -8.87 12.99 -17.75
N PHE A 1113 -9.88 12.15 -18.08
CA PHE A 1113 -10.98 12.54 -18.97
C PHE A 1113 -11.71 13.81 -18.48
N ILE A 1114 -12.05 13.89 -17.19
CA ILE A 1114 -12.69 15.07 -16.60
C ILE A 1114 -11.76 16.29 -16.67
N SER A 1115 -10.49 16.14 -16.27
CA SER A 1115 -9.51 17.23 -16.27
C SER A 1115 -9.32 17.85 -17.65
N TRP A 1116 -9.28 17.04 -18.71
CA TRP A 1116 -9.17 17.54 -20.07
C TRP A 1116 -10.46 18.20 -20.56
N ILE A 1117 -11.64 17.71 -20.18
CA ILE A 1117 -12.93 18.41 -20.42
C ILE A 1117 -12.91 19.78 -19.74
N ASP A 1118 -12.49 19.84 -18.48
CA ASP A 1118 -12.40 21.08 -17.72
C ASP A 1118 -11.42 22.07 -18.37
N LYS A 1119 -10.28 21.59 -18.91
CA LYS A 1119 -9.31 22.41 -19.64
C LYS A 1119 -9.91 22.95 -20.95
N VAL A 1120 -10.68 22.15 -21.69
CA VAL A 1120 -11.39 22.59 -22.92
C VAL A 1120 -12.42 23.69 -22.60
N LYS A 1121 -13.14 23.56 -21.48
CA LYS A 1121 -14.08 24.59 -20.98
C LYS A 1121 -13.37 25.85 -20.49
N ALA A 1122 -12.27 25.70 -19.73
CA ALA A 1122 -11.51 26.82 -19.19
C ALA A 1122 -10.96 27.76 -20.29
N TYR A 1123 -10.54 27.18 -21.42
CA TYR A 1123 -10.14 27.93 -22.61
C TYR A 1123 -11.30 28.37 -23.51
N ARG A 1124 -12.55 28.20 -23.05
CA ARG A 1124 -13.78 28.59 -23.75
C ARG A 1124 -13.87 28.04 -25.17
N ILE A 1125 -13.41 26.81 -25.38
CA ILE A 1125 -13.58 26.09 -26.65
C ILE A 1125 -14.97 25.48 -26.74
N VAL A 1126 -15.51 25.06 -25.59
CA VAL A 1126 -16.89 24.58 -25.40
C VAL A 1126 -17.51 25.29 -24.19
N PRO A 1127 -18.86 25.34 -24.07
CA PRO A 1127 -19.53 25.87 -22.89
C PRO A 1127 -19.21 25.07 -21.62
#